data_AF-A0A355GGT7-F1
#
_entry.id   AF-A0A355GGT7-F1
#
_cell.length_a   1.000
_cell.length_b   1.000
_cell.length_c   1.000
_cell.angle_alpha   90.00
_cell.angle_beta   90.00
_cell.angle_gamma   90.00
#
_symmetry.space_group_name_H-M   'P 1'
#
loop_
_entity.id
_entity.type
_entity.pdbx_description
1 polymer ?
#
loop_
_entity_poly.entity_id
_entity_poly.type
_entity_poly.pdbx_seq_one_letter_code
_entity_poly.pdbx_strand_id
1 'polypeptide(L)'
;MLTQRIPSAWIRGILPLMLFLLIALFLIIAGTPLAAAEIDPEEDDYPPGLLATYQSGNKQIQRIDPDIAFNWGTQAPLPQLPAGQFTADWTSLILVKQPGEYQISAYLEGELTVEIDGKTVLKGTRETPGWIVGEKYQQNFGEFELKVSYQKISPQARVQLFWSSNLFGLEPIQANILYREEGNPEVAQIWRGRTHFDAHRCNRCHQRPDQLTSPAAPDLTHVTTALNPEWLVRKIKNDDSVSAHAKMPFFGFNDQEATAIAAYLYANAKSASLSKIPAAPKDKKTKKAPTHDEEQRAGEILMRSVGCLACHTIDGKGNQQPFSGGDLSSIGDKRETQWFYTWLSDPAKLNKDHRMPVIKLSTTERRQLAYALSELKQANLPQGKKPSAEKSLISEGKNLITQARCAACHTIPGIETPTQQIVDLSKSTEDWKNSCLAETPDLEKGRPAYRTIDREAVIAYLKSSAGAPSPENEFDRGRYVLEQRNCIYCHERDKHEGITQIAGEMAKFDPALAGQSEGMIPPALTAVGDKLKQEALSEAVSGEQKKVRMPWLRVRMPRFQHTKADKQALLDYLVAHDRVPADGPRQPGFMVDSSDQDRAQLLIAGQTITGAKGFSCISCHVLGEYEPRNVALGTRGSDLLMLGDRMRKEYFLRWVHNPLRIVPGMEMPALKKSVPKVLEGDIDRQLDAIWLGLNDPQFKVPTNPSVVEQFFTVAAGEPARIVRDVFTNPKETGGGYVSRAFAVGFDNGHNLLFDLDQFAIVQWTMGDLAHQRTEGKSWYWDMAGSPIISGYERGFEFMLTPTGKQPTAAIYPQLQNGLAGTLRSYESQGNQVSLNYELNFKIGDKTTTVAVTDTFQTLTDQPGQTGLQRTIKAGNLPEGYALHVGRPQFSASIGSPQITVPHKPDANWLRIPDNNSHEFMQADSPSSGQANLTLNYLCKLKAEGLQVKTKPQPKPEIETVTSAPGFDGVRL
;
A
#
# COMPACT_ATOMS: atom_id res chain seq x y z
N MET A 1 5.95 50.16 -62.84
CA MET A 1 5.21 50.34 -64.10
C MET A 1 3.90 49.58 -64.02
N LEU A 2 2.83 50.23 -64.44
CA LEU A 2 1.47 49.74 -64.70
C LEU A 2 0.64 49.19 -63.52
N THR A 3 -0.16 50.11 -63.01
CA THR A 3 -1.56 49.94 -62.58
C THR A 3 -2.40 49.08 -63.52
N GLN A 4 -3.19 48.15 -62.98
CA GLN A 4 -4.46 47.74 -63.58
C GLN A 4 -5.60 47.83 -62.55
N ARG A 5 -6.65 48.52 -62.96
CA ARG A 5 -7.91 48.78 -62.26
C ARG A 5 -8.75 47.52 -62.20
N ILE A 6 -9.29 47.19 -61.02
CA ILE A 6 -10.39 46.22 -60.88
C ILE A 6 -11.73 47.00 -61.00
N PRO A 7 -12.74 46.49 -61.72
CA PRO A 7 -13.97 47.22 -62.02
C PRO A 7 -14.91 47.34 -60.82
N SER A 8 -15.61 48.47 -60.72
CA SER A 8 -16.60 48.87 -59.71
C SER A 8 -17.90 48.04 -59.66
N ALA A 9 -17.93 46.87 -60.31
CA ALA A 9 -19.09 45.96 -60.30
C ALA A 9 -19.08 44.94 -59.14
N TRP A 10 -17.95 44.77 -58.43
CA TRP A 10 -17.83 43.82 -57.32
C TRP A 10 -18.34 44.34 -55.96
N ILE A 11 -18.59 45.65 -55.84
CA ILE A 11 -18.87 46.30 -54.54
C ILE A 11 -20.38 46.32 -54.19
N ARG A 12 -21.28 45.96 -55.10
CA ARG A 12 -22.75 46.04 -54.86
C ARG A 12 -23.46 44.71 -54.58
N GLY A 13 -22.79 43.57 -54.69
CA GLY A 13 -23.40 42.25 -54.41
C GLY A 13 -22.78 41.49 -53.23
N ILE A 14 -21.47 41.63 -53.02
CA ILE A 14 -20.73 40.76 -52.09
C ILE A 14 -20.77 41.31 -50.65
N LEU A 15 -20.77 42.65 -50.47
CA LEU A 15 -20.82 43.27 -49.14
C LEU A 15 -22.13 43.02 -48.39
N PRO A 16 -23.34 43.17 -48.99
CA PRO A 16 -24.58 42.86 -48.28
C PRO A 16 -24.75 41.35 -48.05
N LEU A 17 -24.21 40.50 -48.92
CA LEU A 17 -24.23 39.04 -48.73
C LEU A 17 -23.27 38.60 -47.61
N MET A 18 -22.07 39.18 -47.52
CA MET A 18 -21.15 38.94 -46.40
C MET A 18 -21.68 39.52 -45.09
N LEU A 19 -22.34 40.69 -45.10
CA LEU A 19 -22.95 41.26 -43.91
C LEU A 19 -24.17 40.44 -43.46
N PHE A 20 -24.98 39.92 -44.40
CA PHE A 20 -26.09 39.02 -44.09
C PHE A 20 -25.59 37.65 -43.58
N LEU A 21 -24.51 37.11 -44.15
CA LEU A 21 -23.87 35.89 -43.66
C LEU A 21 -23.22 36.11 -42.29
N LEU A 22 -22.60 37.27 -42.03
CA LEU A 22 -22.05 37.61 -40.71
C LEU A 22 -23.14 37.83 -39.66
N ILE A 23 -24.24 38.49 -40.01
CA ILE A 23 -25.39 38.69 -39.10
C ILE A 23 -26.13 37.37 -38.87
N ALA A 24 -26.29 36.52 -39.88
CA ALA A 24 -26.83 35.17 -39.73
C ALA A 24 -25.91 34.30 -38.88
N LEU A 25 -24.59 34.37 -39.06
CA LEU A 25 -23.61 33.67 -38.22
C LEU A 25 -23.64 34.22 -36.77
N PHE A 26 -23.81 35.53 -36.57
CA PHE A 26 -23.92 36.13 -35.24
C PHE A 26 -25.25 35.81 -34.56
N LEU A 27 -26.36 35.67 -35.29
CA LEU A 27 -27.65 35.23 -34.76
C LEU A 27 -27.68 33.72 -34.48
N ILE A 28 -26.93 32.91 -35.23
CA ILE A 28 -26.72 31.49 -34.94
C ILE A 28 -25.82 31.32 -33.70
N ILE A 29 -24.80 32.17 -33.52
CA ILE A 29 -23.90 32.13 -32.35
C ILE A 29 -24.53 32.77 -31.09
N ALA A 30 -25.42 33.76 -31.24
CA ALA A 30 -26.11 34.41 -30.13
C ALA A 30 -27.40 33.70 -29.68
N GLY A 31 -27.88 32.72 -30.46
CA GLY A 31 -29.06 31.89 -30.15
C GLY A 31 -28.74 30.53 -29.55
N THR A 32 -27.48 30.10 -29.56
CA THR A 32 -27.04 28.91 -28.83
C THR A 32 -26.81 29.30 -27.36
N PRO A 33 -27.44 28.63 -26.38
CA PRO A 33 -26.92 28.68 -25.02
C PRO A 33 -25.44 28.28 -25.10
N LEU A 34 -24.56 28.95 -24.34
CA LEU A 34 -23.24 28.38 -24.08
C LEU A 34 -23.49 26.97 -23.58
N ALA A 35 -23.23 25.98 -24.44
CA ALA A 35 -23.39 24.59 -24.13
C ALA A 35 -22.46 24.29 -22.96
N ALA A 36 -23.03 24.24 -21.76
CA ALA A 36 -22.72 23.15 -20.85
C ALA A 36 -22.67 21.89 -21.71
N ALA A 37 -21.57 21.14 -21.65
CA ALA A 37 -21.41 19.91 -22.40
C ALA A 37 -22.74 19.15 -22.37
N GLU A 38 -23.41 19.05 -23.53
CA GLU A 38 -24.54 18.16 -23.70
C GLU A 38 -23.94 16.76 -23.54
N ILE A 39 -24.08 16.26 -22.31
CA ILE A 39 -24.01 14.84 -22.00
C ILE A 39 -25.05 14.20 -22.91
N ASP A 40 -24.62 13.25 -23.72
CA ASP A 40 -25.48 12.42 -24.55
C ASP A 40 -26.58 11.81 -23.67
N PRO A 41 -27.87 12.14 -23.89
CA PRO A 41 -28.96 11.65 -23.06
C PRO A 41 -29.42 10.23 -23.43
N GLU A 42 -28.74 9.52 -24.35
CA GLU A 42 -29.08 8.14 -24.73
C GLU A 42 -28.26 7.04 -24.00
N GLU A 43 -27.31 7.41 -23.14
CA GLU A 43 -26.73 6.50 -22.12
C GLU A 43 -27.14 7.01 -20.74
N ASP A 44 -28.36 6.69 -20.29
CA ASP A 44 -28.79 6.86 -18.90
C ASP A 44 -27.96 5.90 -18.02
N ASP A 45 -26.70 6.26 -17.74
CA ASP A 45 -25.86 5.59 -16.76
C ASP A 45 -26.53 5.72 -15.38
N TYR A 46 -27.23 4.67 -14.96
CA TYR A 46 -27.86 4.59 -13.65
C TYR A 46 -26.89 5.05 -12.55
N PRO A 47 -27.24 6.05 -11.72
CA PRO A 47 -26.32 6.55 -10.69
C PRO A 47 -25.95 5.45 -9.69
N PRO A 48 -24.73 5.47 -9.14
CA PRO A 48 -24.22 4.35 -8.37
C PRO A 48 -24.75 4.29 -6.93
N GLY A 49 -25.05 3.09 -6.42
CA GLY A 49 -25.52 2.82 -5.06
C GLY A 49 -26.95 2.27 -5.01
N LEU A 50 -27.56 2.23 -3.82
CA LEU A 50 -28.93 1.73 -3.60
C LEU A 50 -29.82 2.84 -3.04
N LEU A 51 -31.10 2.84 -3.43
CA LEU A 51 -32.13 3.63 -2.76
C LEU A 51 -32.70 2.82 -1.60
N ALA A 52 -32.43 3.27 -0.38
CA ALA A 52 -32.89 2.67 0.86
C ALA A 52 -34.12 3.41 1.40
N THR A 53 -35.15 2.67 1.80
CA THR A 53 -36.31 3.16 2.53
C THR A 53 -36.32 2.55 3.91
N TYR A 54 -36.12 3.37 4.93
CA TYR A 54 -36.13 2.97 6.33
C TYR A 54 -37.46 3.34 6.98
N GLN A 55 -38.01 2.45 7.80
CA GLN A 55 -39.26 2.69 8.50
C GLN A 55 -39.19 2.23 9.96
N SER A 56 -39.73 3.04 10.86
CA SER A 56 -39.85 2.71 12.29
C SER A 56 -41.10 3.39 12.85
N GLY A 57 -42.03 2.59 13.37
CA GLY A 57 -43.39 3.04 13.69
C GLY A 57 -44.08 3.65 12.45
N ASN A 58 -44.60 4.86 12.59
CA ASN A 58 -45.28 5.60 11.52
C ASN A 58 -44.34 6.54 10.73
N LYS A 59 -43.03 6.52 10.99
CA LYS A 59 -42.05 7.35 10.27
C LYS A 59 -41.32 6.53 9.21
N GLN A 60 -41.15 7.12 8.04
CA GLN A 60 -40.41 6.57 6.91
C GLN A 60 -39.43 7.61 6.38
N ILE A 61 -38.21 7.20 6.05
CA ILE A 61 -37.13 8.05 5.54
C ILE A 61 -36.37 7.34 4.44
N GLN A 62 -36.03 8.06 3.38
CA GLN A 62 -35.19 7.55 2.29
C GLN A 62 -33.73 8.02 2.41
N ARG A 63 -32.79 7.17 1.99
CA ARG A 63 -31.35 7.45 1.95
C ARG A 63 -30.72 6.75 0.75
N ILE A 64 -29.66 7.35 0.21
CA ILE A 64 -28.79 6.69 -0.76
C ILE A 64 -27.67 6.00 0.02
N ASP A 65 -27.57 4.68 -0.12
CA ASP A 65 -26.51 3.87 0.45
C ASP A 65 -25.53 3.42 -0.64
N PRO A 66 -24.20 3.35 -0.36
CA PRO A 66 -23.24 2.86 -1.34
C PRO A 66 -23.33 1.33 -1.52
N ASP A 67 -23.56 0.60 -0.42
CA ASP A 67 -23.71 -0.85 -0.35
C ASP A 67 -24.52 -1.25 0.90
N ILE A 68 -24.65 -2.56 1.18
CA ILE A 68 -25.33 -3.10 2.36
C ILE A 68 -24.30 -3.76 3.29
N ALA A 69 -23.72 -2.94 4.17
CA ALA A 69 -22.74 -3.36 5.18
C ALA A 69 -22.88 -2.54 6.48
N PHE A 70 -23.98 -2.72 7.21
CA PHE A 70 -24.34 -1.93 8.39
C PHE A 70 -24.20 -2.68 9.70
N ASN A 71 -23.66 -2.00 10.71
CA ASN A 71 -23.65 -2.44 12.11
C ASN A 71 -24.22 -1.33 13.01
N TRP A 72 -25.54 -1.27 13.13
CA TRP A 72 -26.23 -0.25 13.92
C TRP A 72 -26.21 -0.54 15.44
N GLY A 73 -25.92 -1.79 15.82
CA GLY A 73 -26.00 -2.22 17.22
C GLY A 73 -27.40 -1.97 17.78
N THR A 74 -27.50 -1.35 18.96
CA THR A 74 -28.80 -1.03 19.58
C THR A 74 -29.47 0.22 19.02
N GLN A 75 -28.76 1.01 18.21
CA GLN A 75 -29.18 2.35 17.81
C GLN A 75 -30.13 2.33 16.60
N ALA A 76 -30.83 3.44 16.37
CA ALA A 76 -31.62 3.65 15.16
C ALA A 76 -30.69 3.83 13.94
N PRO A 77 -31.11 3.42 12.72
CA PRO A 77 -30.29 3.59 11.53
C PRO A 77 -30.10 5.06 11.16
N LEU A 78 -31.06 5.91 11.52
CA LEU A 78 -31.04 7.35 11.29
C LEU A 78 -31.64 8.09 12.48
N PRO A 79 -31.12 9.28 12.85
CA PRO A 79 -31.68 10.11 13.93
C PRO A 79 -33.17 10.42 13.80
N GLN A 80 -33.68 10.50 12.56
CA GLN A 80 -35.07 10.81 12.23
C GLN A 80 -36.07 9.71 12.61
N LEU A 81 -35.59 8.50 12.87
CA LEU A 81 -36.39 7.33 13.18
C LEU A 81 -36.30 6.99 14.67
N PRO A 82 -37.41 6.59 15.32
CA PRO A 82 -37.36 6.19 16.72
C PRO A 82 -36.53 4.92 16.90
N ALA A 83 -35.81 4.86 18.02
CA ALA A 83 -35.14 3.65 18.48
C ALA A 83 -36.16 2.52 18.72
N GLY A 84 -35.72 1.28 18.53
CA GLY A 84 -36.57 0.09 18.63
C GLY A 84 -36.51 -0.73 17.36
N GLN A 85 -37.59 -1.47 17.07
CA GLN A 85 -37.73 -2.23 15.82
C GLN A 85 -37.86 -1.29 14.62
N PHE A 86 -37.21 -1.63 13.52
CA PHE A 86 -37.29 -0.90 12.25
C PHE A 86 -37.15 -1.87 11.08
N THR A 87 -37.58 -1.42 9.90
CA THR A 87 -37.32 -2.09 8.61
C THR A 87 -36.46 -1.21 7.72
N ALA A 88 -35.74 -1.85 6.80
CA ALA A 88 -34.96 -1.21 5.77
C ALA A 88 -35.11 -1.99 4.46
N ASP A 89 -35.61 -1.30 3.44
CA ASP A 89 -35.84 -1.85 2.10
C ASP A 89 -34.93 -1.16 1.09
N TRP A 90 -34.07 -1.90 0.40
CA TRP A 90 -33.17 -1.39 -0.62
C TRP A 90 -33.59 -1.84 -2.02
N THR A 91 -33.44 -0.93 -2.97
CA THR A 91 -33.62 -1.18 -4.41
C THR A 91 -32.37 -0.72 -5.17
N SER A 92 -31.91 -1.54 -6.12
CA SER A 92 -30.70 -1.32 -6.90
C SER A 92 -30.69 -2.21 -8.15
N LEU A 93 -29.77 -1.97 -9.06
CA LEU A 93 -29.31 -2.88 -10.09
C LEU A 93 -27.93 -3.42 -9.68
N ILE A 94 -27.75 -4.73 -9.74
CA ILE A 94 -26.47 -5.39 -9.49
C ILE A 94 -25.85 -5.85 -10.82
N LEU A 95 -24.59 -5.45 -11.05
CA LEU A 95 -23.85 -5.82 -12.25
C LEU A 95 -23.12 -7.16 -12.08
N VAL A 96 -23.47 -8.13 -12.92
CA VAL A 96 -22.78 -9.43 -13.03
C VAL A 96 -21.88 -9.42 -14.26
N LYS A 97 -20.57 -9.45 -14.01
CA LYS A 97 -19.55 -9.34 -15.06
C LYS A 97 -19.22 -10.65 -15.77
N GLN A 98 -19.62 -11.80 -15.22
CA GLN A 98 -19.36 -13.11 -15.81
C GLN A 98 -20.54 -14.05 -15.53
N PRO A 99 -21.05 -14.79 -16.53
CA PRO A 99 -22.08 -15.78 -16.28
C PRO A 99 -21.53 -16.94 -15.44
N GLY A 100 -22.34 -17.51 -14.56
CA GLY A 100 -21.92 -18.61 -13.69
C GLY A 100 -22.96 -19.02 -12.65
N GLU A 101 -22.55 -19.92 -11.75
CA GLU A 101 -23.32 -20.28 -10.58
C GLU A 101 -22.97 -19.30 -9.45
N TYR A 102 -23.97 -18.63 -8.91
CA TYR A 102 -23.87 -17.62 -7.86
C TYR A 102 -24.58 -18.07 -6.59
N GLN A 103 -24.13 -17.55 -5.46
CA GLN A 103 -24.75 -17.74 -4.15
C GLN A 103 -24.65 -16.46 -3.34
N ILE A 104 -25.80 -15.94 -2.90
CA ILE A 104 -25.87 -14.79 -1.98
C ILE A 104 -25.84 -15.30 -0.55
N SER A 105 -25.07 -14.62 0.30
CA SER A 105 -24.95 -14.90 1.74
C SER A 105 -25.04 -13.60 2.52
N ALA A 106 -25.44 -13.68 3.78
CA ALA A 106 -25.44 -12.51 4.66
C ALA A 106 -24.92 -12.86 6.05
N TYR A 107 -24.21 -11.90 6.66
CA TYR A 107 -23.95 -11.92 8.09
C TYR A 107 -24.94 -10.99 8.79
N LEU A 108 -25.78 -11.56 9.66
CA LEU A 108 -27.05 -10.98 10.05
C LEU A 108 -27.32 -11.11 11.55
N GLU A 109 -27.90 -10.06 12.14
CA GLU A 109 -28.78 -10.13 13.30
C GLU A 109 -30.06 -9.35 12.95
N GLY A 110 -31.18 -10.07 12.80
CA GLY A 110 -32.39 -9.59 12.16
C GLY A 110 -33.06 -10.65 11.28
N GLU A 111 -34.08 -10.24 10.53
CA GLU A 111 -34.66 -10.98 9.42
C GLU A 111 -34.28 -10.31 8.09
N LEU A 112 -33.98 -11.10 7.07
CA LEU A 112 -33.53 -10.61 5.77
C LEU A 112 -34.15 -11.44 4.63
N THR A 113 -34.59 -10.76 3.59
CA THR A 113 -34.94 -11.36 2.28
C THR A 113 -34.18 -10.62 1.18
N VAL A 114 -33.60 -11.35 0.23
CA VAL A 114 -32.91 -10.81 -0.95
C VAL A 114 -33.53 -11.44 -2.19
N GLU A 115 -33.88 -10.59 -3.16
CA GLU A 115 -34.43 -10.98 -4.44
C GLU A 115 -33.57 -10.44 -5.59
N ILE A 116 -33.41 -11.26 -6.62
CA ILE A 116 -32.80 -10.88 -7.90
C ILE A 116 -33.82 -11.14 -9.00
N ASP A 117 -34.17 -10.11 -9.78
CA ASP A 117 -35.25 -10.13 -10.78
C ASP A 117 -36.57 -10.72 -10.25
N GLY A 118 -36.95 -10.34 -9.02
CA GLY A 118 -38.15 -10.82 -8.34
C GLY A 118 -38.10 -12.28 -7.86
N LYS A 119 -36.96 -12.97 -8.01
CA LYS A 119 -36.75 -14.31 -7.44
C LYS A 119 -36.00 -14.21 -6.12
N THR A 120 -36.58 -14.75 -5.04
CA THR A 120 -35.88 -14.86 -3.75
C THR A 120 -34.66 -15.79 -3.85
N VAL A 121 -33.47 -15.24 -3.57
CA VAL A 121 -32.19 -15.97 -3.59
C VAL A 121 -31.60 -16.18 -2.19
N LEU A 122 -32.04 -15.40 -1.20
CA LEU A 122 -31.68 -15.56 0.20
C LEU A 122 -32.87 -15.15 1.08
N LYS A 123 -33.21 -15.96 2.07
CA LYS A 123 -34.16 -15.60 3.13
C LYS A 123 -33.74 -16.25 4.43
N GLY A 124 -33.76 -15.51 5.54
CA GLY A 124 -33.41 -16.08 6.83
C GLY A 124 -33.53 -15.11 8.00
N THR A 125 -33.46 -15.68 9.20
CA THR A 125 -33.68 -14.98 10.47
C THR A 125 -32.60 -15.38 11.47
N ARG A 126 -32.06 -14.41 12.21
CA ARG A 126 -31.01 -14.60 13.22
C ARG A 126 -31.28 -13.73 14.43
N GLU A 127 -31.40 -14.34 15.61
CA GLU A 127 -31.55 -13.59 16.87
C GLU A 127 -30.20 -13.07 17.42
N THR A 128 -29.09 -13.70 17.01
CA THR A 128 -27.72 -13.31 17.33
C THR A 128 -26.86 -13.27 16.06
N PRO A 129 -25.77 -12.48 16.01
CA PRO A 129 -24.99 -12.29 14.80
C PRO A 129 -24.48 -13.62 14.22
N GLY A 130 -24.72 -13.85 12.94
CA GLY A 130 -24.15 -14.99 12.23
C GLY A 130 -24.59 -15.12 10.79
N TRP A 131 -24.07 -16.15 10.13
CA TRP A 131 -24.31 -16.40 8.71
C TRP A 131 -25.69 -16.97 8.41
N ILE A 132 -26.28 -16.50 7.33
CA ILE A 132 -27.33 -17.18 6.56
C ILE A 132 -26.84 -17.30 5.11
N VAL A 133 -27.18 -18.40 4.46
CA VAL A 133 -26.63 -18.78 3.15
C VAL A 133 -27.78 -19.17 2.23
N GLY A 134 -27.85 -18.54 1.06
CA GLY A 134 -28.89 -18.76 0.08
C GLY A 134 -28.63 -20.02 -0.76
N GLU A 135 -29.61 -20.39 -1.58
CA GLU A 135 -29.40 -21.44 -2.57
C GLU A 135 -28.51 -20.95 -3.71
N LYS A 136 -27.83 -21.89 -4.36
CA LYS A 136 -27.06 -21.62 -5.58
C LYS A 136 -28.02 -21.41 -6.76
N TYR A 137 -27.74 -20.43 -7.60
CA TYR A 137 -28.54 -20.13 -8.79
C TYR A 137 -27.64 -19.75 -9.98
N GLN A 138 -28.13 -19.96 -11.20
CA GLN A 138 -27.43 -19.56 -12.42
C GLN A 138 -27.73 -18.09 -12.73
N GLN A 139 -26.71 -17.35 -13.14
CA GLN A 139 -26.85 -15.95 -13.54
C GLN A 139 -26.07 -15.66 -14.82
N ASN A 140 -26.64 -14.80 -15.68
CA ASN A 140 -26.01 -14.35 -16.92
C ASN A 140 -25.15 -13.10 -16.70
N PHE A 141 -24.38 -12.71 -17.72
CA PHE A 141 -23.78 -11.39 -17.79
C PHE A 141 -24.87 -10.32 -17.96
N GLY A 142 -24.79 -9.23 -17.21
CA GLY A 142 -25.72 -8.10 -17.32
C GLY A 142 -26.01 -7.42 -15.98
N GLU A 143 -26.98 -6.51 -16.01
CA GLU A 143 -27.53 -5.82 -14.85
C GLU A 143 -28.87 -6.45 -14.47
N PHE A 144 -29.10 -6.61 -13.17
CA PHE A 144 -30.28 -7.31 -12.66
C PHE A 144 -30.88 -6.57 -11.48
N GLU A 145 -32.21 -6.61 -11.34
CA GLU A 145 -32.90 -5.92 -10.26
C GLU A 145 -32.55 -6.59 -8.93
N LEU A 146 -31.98 -5.83 -8.00
CA LEU A 146 -31.68 -6.23 -6.63
C LEU A 146 -32.68 -5.58 -5.67
N LYS A 147 -33.44 -6.39 -4.95
CA LYS A 147 -34.31 -5.97 -3.85
C LYS A 147 -33.88 -6.65 -2.56
N VAL A 148 -33.76 -5.87 -1.49
CA VAL A 148 -33.36 -6.39 -0.18
C VAL A 148 -34.28 -5.82 0.88
N SER A 149 -34.87 -6.68 1.70
CA SER A 149 -35.73 -6.29 2.83
C SER A 149 -35.14 -6.81 4.13
N TYR A 150 -34.88 -5.91 5.06
CA TYR A 150 -34.35 -6.20 6.39
C TYR A 150 -35.33 -5.77 7.48
N GLN A 151 -35.44 -6.56 8.55
CA GLN A 151 -36.17 -6.20 9.76
C GLN A 151 -35.33 -6.47 11.01
N LYS A 152 -35.26 -5.48 11.90
CA LYS A 152 -34.70 -5.68 13.24
C LYS A 152 -35.70 -6.40 14.14
N ILE A 153 -35.34 -7.60 14.58
CA ILE A 153 -36.16 -8.43 15.50
C ILE A 153 -35.53 -8.60 16.89
N SER A 154 -34.23 -8.32 17.01
CA SER A 154 -33.43 -8.45 18.23
C SER A 154 -33.05 -7.08 18.82
N PRO A 155 -32.47 -7.02 20.03
CA PRO A 155 -31.95 -5.77 20.59
C PRO A 155 -30.86 -5.10 19.74
N GLN A 156 -29.98 -5.87 19.08
CA GLN A 156 -29.02 -5.33 18.12
C GLN A 156 -29.51 -5.47 16.68
N ALA A 157 -28.88 -4.73 15.78
CA ALA A 157 -29.15 -4.76 14.35
C ALA A 157 -27.84 -4.74 13.56
N ARG A 158 -27.67 -5.75 12.70
CA ARG A 158 -26.50 -5.89 11.83
C ARG A 158 -26.90 -6.60 10.55
N VAL A 159 -26.43 -6.10 9.41
CA VAL A 159 -26.62 -6.73 8.10
C VAL A 159 -25.42 -6.44 7.22
N GLN A 160 -24.86 -7.46 6.59
CA GLN A 160 -23.82 -7.31 5.58
C GLN A 160 -24.02 -8.36 4.50
N LEU A 161 -24.07 -7.92 3.24
CA LEU A 161 -24.28 -8.80 2.09
C LEU A 161 -22.97 -9.24 1.46
N PHE A 162 -22.96 -10.51 1.10
CA PHE A 162 -21.85 -11.17 0.45
C PHE A 162 -22.37 -12.00 -0.72
N TRP A 163 -21.47 -12.27 -1.65
CA TRP A 163 -21.73 -13.20 -2.73
C TRP A 163 -20.49 -14.04 -3.01
N SER A 164 -20.73 -15.12 -3.73
CA SER A 164 -19.70 -16.04 -4.18
C SER A 164 -20.17 -16.71 -5.45
N SER A 165 -19.22 -17.32 -6.16
CA SER A 165 -19.51 -18.05 -7.39
C SER A 165 -18.59 -19.24 -7.54
N ASN A 166 -18.88 -20.14 -8.47
CA ASN A 166 -17.91 -21.10 -8.97
C ASN A 166 -16.65 -20.44 -9.59
N LEU A 167 -16.66 -19.12 -9.82
CA LEU A 167 -15.54 -18.35 -10.36
C LEU A 167 -14.72 -17.58 -9.31
N PHE A 168 -15.24 -17.39 -8.08
CA PHE A 168 -14.57 -16.64 -7.01
C PHE A 168 -15.13 -16.98 -5.62
N GLY A 169 -14.27 -16.95 -4.61
CA GLY A 169 -14.64 -17.19 -3.20
C GLY A 169 -15.53 -16.09 -2.59
N LEU A 170 -15.94 -16.28 -1.34
CA LEU A 170 -16.82 -15.34 -0.62
C LEU A 170 -16.21 -13.94 -0.51
N GLU A 171 -16.94 -12.92 -0.96
CA GLU A 171 -16.56 -11.51 -0.85
C GLU A 171 -17.78 -10.61 -0.60
N PRO A 172 -17.59 -9.41 -0.02
CA PRO A 172 -18.68 -8.43 0.11
C PRO A 172 -19.22 -7.99 -1.25
N ILE A 173 -20.52 -7.70 -1.33
CA ILE A 173 -21.09 -7.01 -2.50
C ILE A 173 -20.70 -5.54 -2.38
N GLN A 174 -19.80 -5.07 -3.24
CA GLN A 174 -19.20 -3.74 -3.17
C GLN A 174 -20.01 -2.69 -3.93
N ALA A 175 -19.87 -1.42 -3.55
CA ALA A 175 -20.53 -0.28 -4.20
C ALA A 175 -20.20 -0.13 -5.71
N ASN A 176 -19.05 -0.64 -6.16
CA ASN A 176 -18.60 -0.52 -7.56
C ASN A 176 -19.46 -1.29 -8.58
N ILE A 177 -20.31 -2.22 -8.12
CA ILE A 177 -21.20 -3.04 -8.96
C ILE A 177 -22.69 -2.80 -8.66
N LEU A 178 -23.00 -1.75 -7.88
CA LEU A 178 -24.36 -1.38 -7.51
C LEU A 178 -24.73 -0.05 -8.15
N TYR A 179 -25.89 -0.03 -8.79
CA TYR A 179 -26.45 1.11 -9.50
C TYR A 179 -27.91 1.27 -9.11
N ARG A 180 -28.52 2.43 -9.34
CA ARG A 180 -29.95 2.64 -9.06
C ARG A 180 -30.52 3.60 -10.09
N GLU A 181 -31.83 3.58 -10.22
CA GLU A 181 -32.54 4.72 -10.79
C GLU A 181 -32.25 5.99 -9.97
N GLU A 182 -32.28 7.16 -10.62
CA GLU A 182 -31.89 8.44 -10.01
C GLU A 182 -32.63 8.74 -8.69
N GLY A 183 -33.83 8.19 -8.54
CA GLY A 183 -34.64 8.25 -7.32
C GLY A 183 -35.22 9.64 -7.10
N ASN A 184 -35.64 9.96 -5.87
CA ASN A 184 -36.12 11.30 -5.53
C ASN A 184 -34.91 12.26 -5.34
N PRO A 185 -34.77 13.32 -6.16
CA PRO A 185 -33.67 14.28 -6.03
C PRO A 185 -33.57 14.96 -4.65
N GLU A 186 -34.68 15.04 -3.92
CA GLU A 186 -34.73 15.60 -2.56
C GLU A 186 -33.86 14.80 -1.59
N VAL A 187 -33.72 13.48 -1.77
CA VAL A 187 -32.88 12.63 -0.91
C VAL A 187 -31.41 13.06 -1.02
N ALA A 188 -30.89 13.19 -2.25
CA ALA A 188 -29.52 13.65 -2.48
C ALA A 188 -29.32 15.09 -1.95
N GLN A 189 -30.33 15.94 -2.07
CA GLN A 189 -30.32 17.30 -1.54
C GLN A 189 -30.23 17.34 0.00
N ILE A 190 -30.96 16.48 0.72
CA ILE A 190 -30.87 16.37 2.19
C ILE A 190 -29.45 16.00 2.64
N TRP A 191 -28.80 15.05 1.97
CA TRP A 191 -27.43 14.65 2.30
C TRP A 191 -26.41 15.77 2.04
N ARG A 192 -26.50 16.45 0.90
CA ARG A 192 -25.71 17.66 0.64
C ARG A 192 -25.94 18.72 1.72
N GLY A 193 -27.20 18.90 2.14
CA GLY A 193 -27.58 19.83 3.19
C GLY A 193 -26.93 19.55 4.52
N ARG A 194 -26.84 18.28 4.90
CA ARG A 194 -26.14 17.85 6.12
C ARG A 194 -24.63 18.16 6.05
N THR A 195 -23.98 17.82 4.94
CA THR A 195 -22.56 18.17 4.70
C THR A 195 -22.33 19.67 4.81
N HIS A 196 -23.22 20.50 4.23
CA HIS A 196 -23.13 21.96 4.34
C HIS A 196 -23.40 22.48 5.76
N PHE A 197 -24.35 21.90 6.48
CA PHE A 197 -24.66 22.26 7.88
C PHE A 197 -23.44 22.07 8.79
N ASP A 198 -22.72 20.95 8.65
CA ASP A 198 -21.52 20.66 9.41
C ASP A 198 -20.31 21.50 8.95
N ALA A 199 -20.10 21.63 7.64
CA ALA A 199 -18.99 22.41 7.07
C ALA A 199 -19.05 23.90 7.48
N HIS A 200 -20.26 24.45 7.64
CA HIS A 200 -20.51 25.81 8.10
C HIS A 200 -20.67 25.94 9.62
N ARG A 201 -20.48 24.84 10.38
CA ARG A 201 -20.44 24.80 11.84
C ARG A 201 -21.74 25.24 12.51
N CYS A 202 -22.88 24.96 11.89
CA CYS A 202 -24.19 25.39 12.40
C CYS A 202 -24.46 24.86 13.83
N ASN A 203 -24.04 23.62 14.13
CA ASN A 203 -24.19 23.01 15.47
C ASN A 203 -23.23 23.53 16.55
N ARG A 204 -22.38 24.53 16.28
CA ARG A 204 -21.65 25.21 17.37
C ARG A 204 -22.52 26.21 18.12
N CYS A 205 -23.49 26.81 17.44
CA CYS A 205 -24.52 27.65 18.06
C CYS A 205 -25.83 26.88 18.27
N HIS A 206 -26.13 25.93 17.37
CA HIS A 206 -27.34 25.12 17.38
C HIS A 206 -27.03 23.67 17.76
N GLN A 207 -26.36 23.46 18.88
CA GLN A 207 -26.02 22.12 19.34
C GLN A 207 -27.32 21.34 19.64
N ARG A 208 -27.51 20.22 18.97
CA ARG A 208 -28.55 19.25 19.31
C ARG A 208 -28.00 18.25 20.33
N PRO A 209 -28.84 17.70 21.23
CA PRO A 209 -28.43 16.56 22.06
C PRO A 209 -27.90 15.44 21.17
N ASP A 210 -26.79 14.83 21.59
CA ASP A 210 -26.19 13.65 20.94
C ASP A 210 -25.78 13.79 19.46
N GLN A 211 -25.68 15.02 18.96
CA GLN A 211 -25.10 15.32 17.65
C GLN A 211 -23.59 15.58 17.77
N LEU A 212 -22.79 15.03 16.85
CA LEU A 212 -21.35 15.33 16.79
C LEU A 212 -21.11 16.84 16.62
N THR A 213 -20.48 17.48 17.59
CA THR A 213 -20.14 18.90 17.50
C THR A 213 -19.14 19.15 16.38
N SER A 214 -19.44 20.10 15.49
CA SER A 214 -18.50 20.49 14.42
C SER A 214 -17.16 20.99 14.99
N PRO A 215 -16.04 20.75 14.29
CA PRO A 215 -14.74 21.29 14.68
C PRO A 215 -14.78 22.81 14.92
N ALA A 216 -14.00 23.28 15.90
CA ALA A 216 -13.88 24.72 16.17
C ALA A 216 -13.44 25.51 14.92
N ALA A 217 -13.77 26.81 14.89
CA ALA A 217 -13.13 27.72 13.95
C ALA A 217 -11.70 28.03 14.43
N PRO A 218 -10.83 28.62 13.60
CA PRO A 218 -9.44 28.88 13.98
C PRO A 218 -9.33 29.63 15.31
N ASP A 219 -8.48 29.14 16.21
CA ASP A 219 -8.08 29.88 17.41
C ASP A 219 -7.47 31.23 17.00
N LEU A 220 -7.93 32.31 17.64
CA LEU A 220 -7.47 33.68 17.34
C LEU A 220 -6.43 34.19 18.33
N THR A 221 -5.94 33.33 19.25
CA THR A 221 -4.94 33.70 20.26
C THR A 221 -3.65 34.20 19.60
N HIS A 222 -3.23 33.59 18.50
CA HIS A 222 -2.00 33.94 17.80
C HIS A 222 -2.21 34.56 16.42
N VAL A 223 -3.44 35.00 16.11
CA VAL A 223 -3.87 35.36 14.75
C VAL A 223 -2.98 36.40 14.10
N THR A 224 -2.48 37.37 14.87
CA THR A 224 -1.70 38.53 14.38
C THR A 224 -0.21 38.24 14.16
N THR A 225 0.27 37.03 14.50
CA THR A 225 1.66 36.63 14.27
C THR A 225 1.96 36.57 12.78
N ALA A 226 2.86 37.43 12.27
CA ALA A 226 3.23 37.51 10.85
C ALA A 226 2.00 37.54 9.92
N LEU A 227 1.02 38.39 10.29
CA LEU A 227 -0.21 38.64 9.52
C LEU A 227 -0.10 40.00 8.83
N ASN A 228 -0.49 40.07 7.56
CA ASN A 228 -0.75 41.35 6.90
C ASN A 228 -2.01 42.01 7.51
N PRO A 229 -1.91 43.20 8.15
CA PRO A 229 -3.06 43.87 8.76
C PRO A 229 -4.20 44.18 7.78
N GLU A 230 -3.87 44.49 6.51
CA GLU A 230 -4.85 44.81 5.47
C GLU A 230 -5.75 43.60 5.19
N TRP A 231 -5.15 42.41 5.12
CA TRP A 231 -5.89 41.17 4.93
C TRP A 231 -6.92 40.95 6.04
N LEU A 232 -6.57 41.26 7.30
CA LEU A 232 -7.48 41.06 8.44
C LEU A 232 -8.72 41.95 8.33
N VAL A 233 -8.53 43.24 8.03
CA VAL A 233 -9.64 44.19 7.88
C VAL A 233 -10.55 43.76 6.72
N ARG A 234 -9.97 43.45 5.56
CA ARG A 234 -10.72 42.92 4.40
C ARG A 234 -11.46 41.63 4.71
N LYS A 235 -10.85 40.74 5.50
CA LYS A 235 -11.47 39.48 5.92
C LYS A 235 -12.72 39.73 6.77
N ILE A 236 -12.64 40.64 7.74
CA ILE A 236 -13.75 40.99 8.64
C ILE A 236 -14.88 41.70 7.87
N LYS A 237 -14.51 42.59 6.94
CA LYS A 237 -15.44 43.28 6.03
C LYS A 237 -16.12 42.35 5.00
N ASN A 238 -15.60 41.13 4.82
CA ASN A 238 -16.05 40.17 3.81
C ASN A 238 -15.78 40.61 2.35
N ASP A 239 -14.65 41.30 2.12
CA ASP A 239 -14.19 41.71 0.79
C ASP A 239 -13.96 40.50 -0.15
N ASP A 240 -14.35 40.63 -1.41
CA ASP A 240 -14.31 39.53 -2.39
C ASP A 240 -12.89 39.05 -2.67
N SER A 241 -11.89 39.95 -2.66
CA SER A 241 -10.47 39.58 -2.91
C SER A 241 -9.90 38.59 -1.89
N VAL A 242 -10.52 38.48 -0.71
CA VAL A 242 -10.07 37.63 0.39
C VAL A 242 -11.11 36.58 0.80
N SER A 243 -12.40 36.83 0.54
CA SER A 243 -13.50 36.05 1.11
C SER A 243 -14.42 35.38 0.10
N ALA A 244 -14.14 35.44 -1.22
CA ALA A 244 -14.98 34.83 -2.25
C ALA A 244 -15.40 33.38 -1.92
N HIS A 245 -14.45 32.57 -1.42
CA HIS A 245 -14.66 31.17 -1.04
C HIS A 245 -14.69 30.92 0.48
N ALA A 246 -14.99 31.96 1.27
CA ALA A 246 -14.99 31.85 2.72
C ALA A 246 -16.17 31.03 3.26
N LYS A 247 -15.86 30.14 4.22
CA LYS A 247 -16.85 29.44 5.06
C LYS A 247 -17.21 30.22 6.33
N MET A 248 -16.36 31.19 6.72
CA MET A 248 -16.67 32.09 7.82
C MET A 248 -17.85 32.98 7.42
N PRO A 249 -18.88 33.12 8.28
CA PRO A 249 -19.99 34.03 8.00
C PRO A 249 -19.53 35.49 7.95
N PHE A 250 -20.37 36.33 7.36
CA PHE A 250 -20.19 37.78 7.36
C PHE A 250 -21.34 38.48 8.08
N PHE A 251 -21.05 39.64 8.66
CA PHE A 251 -21.96 40.39 9.54
C PHE A 251 -22.32 41.78 9.01
N GLY A 252 -21.78 42.19 7.86
CA GLY A 252 -22.07 43.48 7.24
C GLY A 252 -21.29 44.66 7.83
N PHE A 253 -20.15 44.41 8.47
CA PHE A 253 -19.30 45.46 9.03
C PHE A 253 -18.78 46.42 7.96
N ASN A 254 -18.81 47.71 8.27
CA ASN A 254 -18.15 48.74 7.47
C ASN A 254 -16.63 48.82 7.77
N ASP A 255 -15.91 49.71 7.07
CA ASP A 255 -14.45 49.85 7.22
C ASP A 255 -14.01 50.25 8.63
N GLN A 256 -14.76 51.12 9.31
CA GLN A 256 -14.43 51.57 10.67
C GLN A 256 -14.63 50.44 11.67
N GLU A 257 -15.77 49.74 11.59
CA GLU A 257 -16.08 48.60 12.43
C GLU A 257 -15.09 47.45 12.25
N ALA A 258 -14.74 47.12 11.00
CA ALA A 258 -13.74 46.09 10.70
C ALA A 258 -12.35 46.48 11.24
N THR A 259 -11.99 47.76 11.17
CA THR A 259 -10.74 48.29 11.75
C THR A 259 -10.76 48.23 13.28
N ALA A 260 -11.88 48.53 13.91
CA ALA A 260 -12.04 48.44 15.36
C ALA A 260 -11.88 46.99 15.87
N ILE A 261 -12.51 46.03 15.19
CA ILE A 261 -12.35 44.59 15.46
C ILE A 261 -10.89 44.17 15.29
N ALA A 262 -10.24 44.60 14.21
CA ALA A 262 -8.81 44.32 13.99
C ALA A 262 -7.93 44.92 15.11
N ALA A 263 -8.21 46.15 15.55
CA ALA A 263 -7.50 46.80 16.65
C ALA A 263 -7.61 46.00 17.96
N TYR A 264 -8.80 45.51 18.30
CA TYR A 264 -8.99 44.63 19.45
C TYR A 264 -8.15 43.36 19.36
N LEU A 265 -8.16 42.69 18.19
CA LEU A 265 -7.38 41.47 17.97
C LEU A 265 -5.86 41.75 18.09
N TYR A 266 -5.36 42.85 17.53
CA TYR A 266 -3.94 43.24 17.67
C TYR A 266 -3.55 43.64 19.09
N ALA A 267 -4.48 44.15 19.90
CA ALA A 267 -4.23 44.50 21.28
C ALA A 267 -4.21 43.28 22.23
N ASN A 268 -4.97 42.22 21.92
CA ASN A 268 -5.18 41.09 22.83
C ASN A 268 -4.58 39.76 22.35
N ALA A 269 -4.28 39.61 21.06
CA ALA A 269 -3.57 38.44 20.56
C ALA A 269 -2.14 38.36 21.13
N LYS A 270 -1.69 37.14 21.37
CA LYS A 270 -0.34 36.82 21.82
C LYS A 270 0.53 36.53 20.61
N SER A 271 1.78 37.00 20.61
CA SER A 271 2.75 36.60 19.59
C SER A 271 3.22 35.17 19.79
N ALA A 272 3.12 34.34 18.75
CA ALA A 272 3.75 33.03 18.73
C ALA A 272 5.21 33.14 18.29
N SER A 273 6.08 32.28 18.83
CA SER A 273 7.47 32.17 18.36
C SER A 273 7.52 31.48 16.99
N LEU A 274 8.14 32.12 16.01
CA LEU A 274 8.34 31.53 14.69
C LEU A 274 9.67 30.78 14.59
N SER A 275 9.65 29.62 13.96
CA SER A 275 10.84 28.81 13.71
C SER A 275 11.76 29.53 12.72
N LYS A 276 13.07 29.52 12.97
CA LYS A 276 14.04 30.03 11.99
C LYS A 276 14.09 29.09 10.78
N ILE A 277 14.18 29.67 9.58
CA ILE A 277 14.34 28.92 8.34
C ILE A 277 15.83 28.56 8.21
N PRO A 278 16.21 27.26 8.20
CA PRO A 278 17.60 26.86 8.03
C PRO A 278 18.09 27.16 6.61
N ALA A 279 19.35 27.57 6.48
CA ALA A 279 19.97 27.77 5.18
C ALA A 279 19.98 26.47 4.33
N ALA A 280 19.93 26.62 3.02
CA ALA A 280 19.99 25.48 2.11
C ALA A 280 21.36 24.76 2.19
N PRO A 281 21.37 23.42 2.21
CA PRO A 281 22.62 22.68 2.16
C PRO A 281 23.31 22.94 0.81
N LYS A 282 24.63 23.09 0.85
CA LYS A 282 25.44 23.24 -0.37
C LYS A 282 25.50 21.92 -1.13
N ASP A 283 25.39 21.98 -2.46
CA ASP A 283 25.58 20.81 -3.31
C ASP A 283 26.99 20.23 -3.11
N LYS A 284 27.08 18.90 -3.07
CA LYS A 284 28.34 18.21 -2.75
C LYS A 284 29.41 18.42 -3.82
N LYS A 285 29.02 18.59 -5.09
CA LYS A 285 29.91 18.74 -6.24
C LYS A 285 30.26 20.21 -6.51
N THR A 286 29.26 21.07 -6.62
CA THR A 286 29.45 22.48 -6.99
C THR A 286 29.80 23.38 -5.81
N LYS A 287 29.60 22.90 -4.57
CA LYS A 287 29.76 23.65 -3.30
C LYS A 287 28.91 24.92 -3.21
N LYS A 288 27.92 25.10 -4.10
CA LYS A 288 26.97 26.21 -4.09
C LYS A 288 25.66 25.77 -3.44
N ALA A 289 25.01 26.68 -2.74
CA ALA A 289 23.64 26.49 -2.30
C ALA A 289 22.69 26.85 -3.45
N PRO A 290 21.50 26.24 -3.54
CA PRO A 290 20.47 26.70 -4.46
C PRO A 290 20.11 28.16 -4.17
N THR A 291 19.79 28.90 -5.22
CA THR A 291 19.23 30.24 -5.15
C THR A 291 17.80 30.21 -4.63
N HIS A 292 17.29 31.37 -4.19
CA HIS A 292 15.91 31.49 -3.74
C HIS A 292 14.91 31.04 -4.82
N ASP A 293 15.11 31.48 -6.06
CA ASP A 293 14.21 31.16 -7.18
C ASP A 293 14.19 29.66 -7.49
N GLU A 294 15.34 28.98 -7.42
CA GLU A 294 15.41 27.52 -7.56
C GLU A 294 14.64 26.81 -6.43
N GLU A 295 14.72 27.30 -5.19
CA GLU A 295 13.98 26.74 -4.06
C GLU A 295 12.47 27.01 -4.15
N GLN A 296 12.07 28.21 -4.56
CA GLN A 296 10.68 28.56 -4.82
C GLN A 296 10.09 27.66 -5.90
N ARG A 297 10.79 27.52 -7.03
CA ARG A 297 10.39 26.67 -8.14
C ARG A 297 10.22 25.20 -7.71
N ALA A 298 11.12 24.69 -6.89
CA ALA A 298 10.99 23.35 -6.30
C ALA A 298 9.77 23.26 -5.36
N GLY A 299 9.47 24.32 -4.62
CA GLY A 299 8.28 24.42 -3.77
C GLY A 299 6.97 24.37 -4.56
N GLU A 300 6.91 25.04 -5.72
CA GLU A 300 5.76 24.99 -6.64
C GLU A 300 5.47 23.57 -7.13
N ILE A 301 6.53 22.82 -7.47
CA ILE A 301 6.41 21.40 -7.83
C ILE A 301 5.87 20.60 -6.64
N LEU A 302 6.39 20.83 -5.44
CA LEU A 302 5.97 20.12 -4.23
C LEU A 302 4.49 20.36 -3.93
N MET A 303 4.00 21.61 -4.04
CA MET A 303 2.58 21.93 -3.80
C MET A 303 1.64 21.09 -4.67
N ARG A 304 2.07 20.73 -5.88
CA ARG A 304 1.29 19.94 -6.84
C ARG A 304 1.68 18.48 -6.90
N SER A 305 2.51 17.97 -5.99
CA SER A 305 2.91 16.56 -6.03
C SER A 305 2.90 15.83 -4.68
N VAL A 306 2.89 16.55 -3.56
CA VAL A 306 2.83 15.91 -2.23
C VAL A 306 1.39 15.71 -1.70
N GLY A 307 0.38 16.17 -2.46
CA GLY A 307 -1.04 16.00 -2.14
C GLY A 307 -1.77 17.23 -1.62
N CYS A 308 -1.19 18.45 -1.69
CA CYS A 308 -1.85 19.65 -1.17
C CYS A 308 -3.21 19.92 -1.86
N LEU A 309 -3.31 19.65 -3.17
CA LEU A 309 -4.52 19.87 -3.96
C LEU A 309 -5.66 18.88 -3.68
N ALA A 310 -5.40 17.79 -2.93
CA ALA A 310 -6.47 16.94 -2.42
C ALA A 310 -7.36 17.66 -1.40
N CYS A 311 -6.84 18.72 -0.76
CA CYS A 311 -7.58 19.55 0.18
C CYS A 311 -7.73 20.99 -0.30
N HIS A 312 -6.73 21.56 -0.95
CA HIS A 312 -6.68 22.97 -1.32
C HIS A 312 -7.00 23.20 -2.79
N THR A 313 -7.35 24.44 -3.12
CA THR A 313 -7.30 24.92 -4.50
C THR A 313 -6.13 25.88 -4.71
N ILE A 314 -5.59 25.88 -5.93
CA ILE A 314 -4.64 26.87 -6.44
C ILE A 314 -5.04 27.16 -7.89
N ASP A 315 -5.29 28.42 -8.23
CA ASP A 315 -5.74 28.89 -9.54
C ASP A 315 -7.01 28.16 -10.02
N GLY A 316 -7.98 27.98 -9.12
CA GLY A 316 -9.22 27.27 -9.39
C GLY A 316 -9.09 25.75 -9.54
N LYS A 317 -7.88 25.19 -9.47
CA LYS A 317 -7.62 23.75 -9.56
C LYS A 317 -7.45 23.11 -8.18
N GLY A 318 -8.02 21.92 -7.98
CA GLY A 318 -7.96 21.17 -6.72
C GLY A 318 -9.33 20.94 -6.10
N ASN A 319 -9.38 20.74 -4.78
CA ASN A 319 -10.60 20.37 -4.07
C ASN A 319 -11.44 21.58 -3.60
N GLN A 320 -12.67 21.70 -4.10
CA GLN A 320 -13.63 22.75 -3.74
C GLN A 320 -14.75 22.29 -2.78
N GLN A 321 -14.71 21.05 -2.32
CA GLN A 321 -15.79 20.44 -1.55
C GLN A 321 -15.97 21.08 -0.15
N PRO A 322 -17.14 20.92 0.51
CA PRO A 322 -17.44 21.64 1.75
C PRO A 322 -16.43 21.42 2.89
N PHE A 323 -15.72 20.29 2.94
CA PHE A 323 -14.67 20.05 3.95
C PHE A 323 -13.24 20.41 3.52
N SER A 324 -13.05 20.97 2.32
CA SER A 324 -11.76 21.41 1.76
C SER A 324 -10.96 22.36 2.67
N GLY A 325 -9.66 22.42 2.42
CA GLY A 325 -8.67 23.31 3.04
C GLY A 325 -8.73 24.76 2.56
N GLY A 326 -9.54 25.06 1.53
CA GLY A 326 -9.72 26.40 0.97
C GLY A 326 -8.64 26.80 -0.04
N ASP A 327 -8.84 27.96 -0.63
CA ASP A 327 -8.01 28.49 -1.71
C ASP A 327 -6.69 29.10 -1.19
N LEU A 328 -5.58 28.71 -1.82
CA LEU A 328 -4.24 29.18 -1.50
C LEU A 328 -3.71 30.22 -2.50
N SER A 329 -4.42 30.55 -3.57
CA SER A 329 -3.91 31.39 -4.66
C SER A 329 -3.46 32.81 -4.23
N SER A 330 -4.01 33.30 -3.12
CA SER A 330 -3.66 34.59 -2.50
C SER A 330 -3.13 34.44 -1.07
N ILE A 331 -2.61 33.26 -0.69
CA ILE A 331 -2.22 33.02 0.71
C ILE A 331 -0.97 33.82 1.13
N GLY A 332 -0.09 34.16 0.18
CA GLY A 332 1.07 35.02 0.37
C GLY A 332 0.71 36.47 0.68
N ASP A 333 -0.49 36.93 0.28
CA ASP A 333 -1.02 38.25 0.67
C ASP A 333 -1.37 38.32 2.17
N LYS A 334 -1.55 37.14 2.81
CA LYS A 334 -1.97 37.00 4.21
C LYS A 334 -0.80 36.80 5.17
N ARG A 335 0.16 35.94 4.81
CA ARG A 335 1.20 35.41 5.72
C ARG A 335 2.58 35.49 5.11
N GLU A 336 3.58 35.70 5.96
CA GLU A 336 4.98 35.72 5.58
C GLU A 336 5.61 34.32 5.54
N THR A 337 6.73 34.17 4.84
CA THR A 337 7.45 32.90 4.66
C THR A 337 7.75 32.17 5.97
N GLN A 338 8.19 32.88 7.03
CA GLN A 338 8.54 32.26 8.31
C GLN A 338 7.30 31.68 9.03
N TRP A 339 6.13 32.26 8.78
CA TRP A 339 4.86 31.72 9.25
C TRP A 339 4.57 30.38 8.57
N PHE A 340 4.69 30.30 7.24
CA PHE A 340 4.47 29.05 6.50
C PHE A 340 5.44 27.96 6.92
N TYR A 341 6.72 28.28 7.09
CA TYR A 341 7.70 27.32 7.55
C TYR A 341 7.35 26.73 8.93
N THR A 342 6.84 27.58 9.84
CA THR A 342 6.37 27.13 11.16
C THR A 342 5.09 26.29 11.04
N TRP A 343 4.10 26.78 10.27
CA TRP A 343 2.81 26.13 10.03
C TRP A 343 2.94 24.73 9.45
N LEU A 344 3.81 24.53 8.46
CA LEU A 344 4.07 23.24 7.83
C LEU A 344 4.79 22.24 8.75
N SER A 345 5.33 22.69 9.89
CA SER A 345 5.99 21.82 10.88
C SER A 345 5.13 21.53 12.11
N ASP A 346 4.48 22.55 12.65
CA ASP A 346 3.74 22.52 13.90
C ASP A 346 2.62 23.58 13.84
N PRO A 347 1.52 23.28 13.14
CA PRO A 347 0.39 24.20 13.00
C PRO A 347 -0.28 24.52 14.35
N ALA A 348 -0.25 23.59 15.32
CA ALA A 348 -0.82 23.77 16.65
C ALA A 348 -0.17 24.93 17.42
N LYS A 349 1.12 25.21 17.18
CA LYS A 349 1.83 26.37 17.74
C LYS A 349 1.23 27.72 17.31
N LEU A 350 0.61 27.77 16.13
CA LEU A 350 0.04 28.98 15.54
C LEU A 350 -1.49 29.03 15.65
N ASN A 351 -2.13 27.87 15.71
CA ASN A 351 -3.57 27.71 15.90
C ASN A 351 -3.82 26.33 16.50
N LYS A 352 -4.16 26.26 17.79
CA LYS A 352 -4.46 24.98 18.47
C LYS A 352 -5.67 24.24 17.88
N ASP A 353 -6.57 24.97 17.24
CA ASP A 353 -7.81 24.45 16.63
C ASP A 353 -7.65 24.27 15.10
N HIS A 354 -6.43 24.02 14.63
CA HIS A 354 -6.16 23.80 13.21
C HIS A 354 -6.82 22.51 12.68
N ARG A 355 -7.26 22.54 11.41
CA ARG A 355 -7.75 21.35 10.70
C ARG A 355 -6.70 20.73 9.78
N MET A 356 -5.71 21.50 9.33
CA MET A 356 -4.68 21.00 8.42
C MET A 356 -3.86 19.91 9.13
N PRO A 357 -3.80 18.69 8.59
CA PRO A 357 -3.00 17.62 9.20
C PRO A 357 -1.50 17.88 8.99
N VAL A 358 -0.65 17.22 9.78
CA VAL A 358 0.79 17.41 9.68
C VAL A 358 1.35 16.50 8.60
N ILE A 359 1.89 17.10 7.54
CA ILE A 359 2.54 16.38 6.45
C ILE A 359 4.02 16.17 6.82
N LYS A 360 4.53 14.93 6.68
CA LYS A 360 5.94 14.63 6.95
C LYS A 360 6.83 15.17 5.83
N LEU A 361 7.40 16.35 6.06
CA LEU A 361 8.31 17.05 5.15
C LEU A 361 9.72 17.13 5.73
N SER A 362 10.74 16.95 4.89
CA SER A 362 12.13 17.28 5.22
C SER A 362 12.31 18.79 5.42
N THR A 363 13.42 19.18 6.07
CA THR A 363 13.77 20.59 6.26
C THR A 363 13.86 21.36 4.93
N THR A 364 14.38 20.72 3.89
CA THR A 364 14.49 21.32 2.54
C THR A 364 13.12 21.50 1.89
N GLU A 365 12.31 20.44 1.82
CA GLU A 365 10.96 20.53 1.22
C GLU A 365 10.09 21.57 1.94
N ARG A 366 10.18 21.63 3.28
CA ARG A 366 9.43 22.62 4.06
C ARG A 366 9.85 24.06 3.76
N ARG A 367 11.14 24.31 3.60
CA ARG A 367 11.66 25.63 3.21
C ARG A 367 11.19 26.02 1.81
N GLN A 368 11.33 25.11 0.85
CA GLN A 368 10.91 25.31 -0.54
C GLN A 368 9.40 25.61 -0.63
N LEU A 369 8.57 24.82 0.05
CA LEU A 369 7.12 25.07 0.15
C LEU A 369 6.81 26.42 0.80
N ALA A 370 7.53 26.80 1.85
CA ALA A 370 7.32 28.08 2.51
C ALA A 370 7.61 29.27 1.59
N TYR A 371 8.67 29.20 0.77
CA TYR A 371 8.98 30.22 -0.23
C TYR A 371 7.90 30.28 -1.31
N ALA A 372 7.49 29.14 -1.86
CA ALA A 372 6.46 29.09 -2.90
C ALA A 372 5.11 29.63 -2.41
N LEU A 373 4.67 29.25 -1.20
CA LEU A 373 3.43 29.75 -0.62
C LEU A 373 3.45 31.27 -0.35
N SER A 374 4.61 31.84 0.00
CA SER A 374 4.72 33.29 0.21
C SER A 374 4.65 34.11 -1.07
N GLU A 375 4.84 33.49 -2.24
CA GLU A 375 4.72 34.16 -3.53
C GLU A 375 3.34 34.03 -4.19
N LEU A 376 2.43 33.25 -3.62
CA LEU A 376 1.02 33.19 -4.05
C LEU A 376 0.26 34.45 -3.61
N LYS A 377 0.40 35.53 -4.39
CA LYS A 377 -0.13 36.87 -4.11
C LYS A 377 -1.15 37.34 -5.14
N GLN A 378 -2.06 36.46 -5.58
CA GLN A 378 -2.98 36.80 -6.67
C GLN A 378 -3.89 38.00 -6.36
N ALA A 379 -4.23 38.26 -5.09
CA ALA A 379 -5.02 39.41 -4.70
C ALA A 379 -4.21 40.72 -4.71
N ASN A 380 -2.86 40.65 -4.77
CA ASN A 380 -1.94 41.78 -4.81
C ASN A 380 -2.22 42.81 -3.71
N LEU A 381 -2.41 42.35 -2.47
CA LEU A 381 -2.77 43.24 -1.38
C LEU A 381 -1.57 44.08 -0.95
N PRO A 382 -1.75 45.38 -0.66
CA PRO A 382 -0.69 46.18 -0.05
C PRO A 382 -0.39 45.67 1.37
N GLN A 383 0.82 45.93 1.83
CA GLN A 383 1.15 45.70 3.25
C GLN A 383 0.39 46.71 4.10
N GLY A 384 -0.52 46.21 4.93
CA GLY A 384 -1.33 47.02 5.82
C GLY A 384 -0.54 47.63 6.97
N LYS A 385 -1.01 48.79 7.45
CA LYS A 385 -0.51 49.39 8.69
C LYS A 385 -1.16 48.69 9.88
N LYS A 386 -0.39 48.45 10.93
CA LYS A 386 -0.94 47.94 12.20
C LYS A 386 -2.05 48.90 12.69
N PRO A 387 -3.23 48.39 13.11
CA PRO A 387 -4.31 49.24 13.60
C PRO A 387 -3.90 50.08 14.82
N SER A 388 -4.59 51.20 15.03
CA SER A 388 -4.36 52.11 16.16
C SER A 388 -4.51 51.38 17.51
N ALA A 389 -3.65 51.74 18.47
CA ALA A 389 -3.72 51.26 19.86
C ALA A 389 -4.60 52.14 20.77
N GLU A 390 -5.49 52.94 20.17
CA GLU A 390 -6.40 53.81 20.90
C GLU A 390 -7.42 53.00 21.70
N LYS A 391 -7.63 53.37 22.97
CA LYS A 391 -8.50 52.64 23.90
C LYS A 391 -9.97 52.62 23.47
N SER A 392 -10.47 53.72 22.91
CA SER A 392 -11.84 53.84 22.39
C SER A 392 -12.09 52.81 21.27
N LEU A 393 -11.20 52.75 20.28
CA LEU A 393 -11.28 51.84 19.14
C LEU A 393 -11.18 50.37 19.56
N ILE A 394 -10.29 50.05 20.50
CA ILE A 394 -10.18 48.69 21.06
C ILE A 394 -11.48 48.31 21.79
N SER A 395 -12.07 49.23 22.56
CA SER A 395 -13.33 48.98 23.28
C SER A 395 -14.50 48.78 22.32
N GLU A 396 -14.56 49.56 21.24
CA GLU A 396 -15.55 49.39 20.17
C GLU A 396 -15.42 48.02 19.51
N GLY A 397 -14.19 47.62 19.14
CA GLY A 397 -13.92 46.29 18.59
C GLY A 397 -14.35 45.16 19.51
N LYS A 398 -14.14 45.30 20.84
CA LYS A 398 -14.61 44.33 21.84
C LYS A 398 -16.13 44.19 21.81
N ASN A 399 -16.85 45.31 21.75
CA ASN A 399 -18.31 45.32 21.72
C ASN A 399 -18.83 44.65 20.45
N LEU A 400 -18.28 44.99 19.28
CA LEU A 400 -18.66 44.38 18.00
C LEU A 400 -18.40 42.85 17.97
N ILE A 401 -17.24 42.39 18.47
CA ILE A 401 -16.91 40.96 18.59
C ILE A 401 -17.91 40.23 19.49
N THR A 402 -18.32 40.86 20.59
CA THR A 402 -19.28 40.30 21.55
C THR A 402 -20.68 40.26 20.96
N GLN A 403 -21.11 41.35 20.30
CA GLN A 403 -22.41 41.45 19.62
C GLN A 403 -22.55 40.42 18.49
N ALA A 404 -21.51 40.25 17.67
CA ALA A 404 -21.47 39.24 16.61
C ALA A 404 -21.20 37.81 17.12
N ARG A 405 -21.00 37.64 18.44
CA ARG A 405 -20.77 36.34 19.10
C ARG A 405 -19.64 35.54 18.46
N CYS A 406 -18.56 36.20 18.02
CA CYS A 406 -17.43 35.52 17.36
C CYS A 406 -16.86 34.38 18.22
N ALA A 407 -16.90 34.53 19.54
CA ALA A 407 -16.42 33.54 20.51
C ALA A 407 -17.26 32.25 20.62
N ALA A 408 -18.39 32.15 19.89
CA ALA A 408 -19.14 30.89 19.76
C ALA A 408 -18.39 29.85 18.89
N CYS A 409 -17.59 30.34 17.94
CA CYS A 409 -16.78 29.50 17.05
C CYS A 409 -15.28 29.63 17.29
N HIS A 410 -14.82 30.81 17.69
CA HIS A 410 -13.40 31.13 17.88
C HIS A 410 -13.02 31.16 19.35
N THR A 411 -11.81 30.70 19.68
CA THR A 411 -11.17 31.07 20.94
C THR A 411 -10.55 32.47 20.77
N ILE A 412 -10.93 33.45 21.59
CA ILE A 412 -10.47 34.85 21.50
C ILE A 412 -10.01 35.33 22.89
N PRO A 413 -8.74 35.75 23.05
CA PRO A 413 -8.26 36.26 24.34
C PRO A 413 -9.09 37.46 24.83
N GLY A 414 -9.57 37.40 26.07
CA GLY A 414 -10.35 38.47 26.70
C GLY A 414 -11.84 38.52 26.33
N ILE A 415 -12.34 37.52 25.59
CA ILE A 415 -13.76 37.32 25.28
C ILE A 415 -14.17 35.93 25.75
N GLU A 416 -15.24 35.85 26.54
CA GLU A 416 -15.78 34.58 27.00
C GLU A 416 -16.64 33.93 25.90
N THR A 417 -16.62 32.59 25.84
CA THR A 417 -17.51 31.85 24.96
C THR A 417 -18.96 32.09 25.40
N PRO A 418 -19.87 32.47 24.49
CA PRO A 418 -21.27 32.65 24.81
C PRO A 418 -21.87 31.35 25.34
N THR A 419 -22.58 31.43 26.47
CA THR A 419 -23.28 30.28 27.08
C THR A 419 -24.66 30.02 26.47
N GLN A 420 -25.19 30.96 25.67
CA GLN A 420 -26.58 30.95 25.22
C GLN A 420 -26.75 30.23 23.88
N GLN A 421 -27.56 29.17 23.87
CA GLN A 421 -28.09 28.54 22.66
C GLN A 421 -29.07 29.50 21.97
N ILE A 422 -28.85 29.82 20.70
CA ILE A 422 -29.56 30.90 20.00
C ILE A 422 -31.00 30.47 19.66
N VAL A 423 -31.17 29.28 19.11
CA VAL A 423 -32.47 28.64 18.80
C VAL A 423 -32.29 27.11 18.82
N ASP A 424 -33.28 26.40 19.36
CA ASP A 424 -33.35 24.94 19.32
C ASP A 424 -33.81 24.45 17.93
N LEU A 425 -32.84 23.98 17.11
CA LEU A 425 -33.12 23.43 15.77
C LEU A 425 -33.68 22.00 15.81
N SER A 426 -34.04 21.46 16.97
CA SER A 426 -34.89 20.27 17.03
C SER A 426 -36.35 20.58 16.69
N LYS A 427 -36.74 21.87 16.60
CA LYS A 427 -38.09 22.28 16.20
C LYS A 427 -38.14 22.72 14.74
N SER A 428 -39.33 22.72 14.15
CA SER A 428 -39.53 23.22 12.78
C SER A 428 -39.23 24.71 12.70
N THR A 429 -38.55 25.12 11.62
CA THR A 429 -38.27 26.53 11.28
C THR A 429 -39.11 26.91 10.08
N GLU A 430 -39.91 27.97 10.21
CA GLU A 430 -40.81 28.43 9.14
C GLU A 430 -40.33 29.74 8.49
N ASP A 431 -39.69 30.63 9.26
CA ASP A 431 -39.20 31.91 8.76
C ASP A 431 -37.73 31.85 8.32
N TRP A 432 -37.52 31.32 7.11
CA TRP A 432 -36.18 31.24 6.51
C TRP A 432 -35.62 32.61 6.11
N LYS A 433 -36.48 33.59 5.79
CA LYS A 433 -36.09 34.96 5.39
C LYS A 433 -35.46 35.72 6.56
N ASN A 434 -35.92 35.46 7.78
CA ASN A 434 -35.33 36.02 9.01
C ASN A 434 -34.36 35.06 9.72
N SER A 435 -33.80 34.06 9.02
CA SER A 435 -32.84 33.09 9.56
C SER A 435 -31.38 33.34 9.13
N CYS A 436 -30.43 32.58 9.69
CA CYS A 436 -29.02 32.58 9.26
C CYS A 436 -28.80 32.06 7.83
N LEU A 437 -29.84 31.52 7.17
CA LEU A 437 -29.80 31.13 5.76
C LEU A 437 -30.25 32.26 4.82
N ALA A 438 -30.56 33.45 5.35
CA ALA A 438 -30.79 34.63 4.53
C ALA A 438 -29.54 35.03 3.72
N GLU A 439 -29.75 35.84 2.68
CA GLU A 439 -28.65 36.37 1.86
C GLU A 439 -27.90 37.50 2.54
N THR A 440 -28.60 38.29 3.36
CA THR A 440 -28.05 39.48 4.01
C THR A 440 -27.96 39.30 5.53
N PRO A 441 -26.89 39.81 6.16
CA PRO A 441 -26.74 39.79 7.61
C PRO A 441 -27.68 40.79 8.29
N ASP A 442 -27.86 40.65 9.59
CA ASP A 442 -28.57 41.61 10.45
C ASP A 442 -27.77 41.77 11.75
N LEU A 443 -26.92 42.80 11.81
CA LEU A 443 -25.97 43.02 12.89
C LEU A 443 -26.66 43.38 14.22
N GLU A 444 -27.78 44.11 14.17
CA GLU A 444 -28.56 44.46 15.37
C GLU A 444 -29.05 43.21 16.09
N LYS A 445 -29.47 42.18 15.33
CA LYS A 445 -29.85 40.88 15.88
C LYS A 445 -28.68 39.90 16.06
N GLY A 446 -27.44 40.32 15.74
CA GLY A 446 -26.26 39.46 15.77
C GLY A 446 -26.34 38.27 14.81
N ARG A 447 -27.09 38.41 13.71
CA ARG A 447 -27.36 37.36 12.73
C ARG A 447 -26.40 37.47 11.54
N PRO A 448 -25.55 36.46 11.30
CA PRO A 448 -24.70 36.43 10.12
C PRO A 448 -25.42 36.01 8.84
N ALA A 449 -24.74 36.17 7.70
CA ALA A 449 -25.04 35.48 6.44
C ALA A 449 -23.82 34.66 5.96
N TYR A 450 -24.06 33.69 5.09
CA TYR A 450 -23.04 32.77 4.57
C TYR A 450 -22.96 32.84 3.04
N ARG A 451 -21.75 33.03 2.48
CA ARG A 451 -21.56 33.20 1.03
C ARG A 451 -21.62 31.88 0.25
N THR A 452 -21.00 30.83 0.78
CA THR A 452 -20.76 29.55 0.08
C THR A 452 -21.65 28.40 0.54
N ILE A 453 -22.72 28.72 1.28
CA ILE A 453 -23.66 27.70 1.77
C ILE A 453 -24.68 27.35 0.68
N ASP A 454 -24.94 26.05 0.50
CA ASP A 454 -26.10 25.58 -0.24
C ASP A 454 -27.33 25.72 0.65
N ARG A 455 -28.05 26.84 0.48
CA ARG A 455 -29.20 27.21 1.34
C ARG A 455 -30.33 26.21 1.22
N GLU A 456 -30.69 25.85 0.00
CA GLU A 456 -31.83 24.97 -0.27
C GLU A 456 -31.58 23.58 0.29
N ALA A 457 -30.35 23.06 0.11
CA ALA A 457 -29.96 21.79 0.68
C ALA A 457 -30.02 21.81 2.23
N VAL A 458 -29.47 22.84 2.86
CA VAL A 458 -29.52 22.96 4.34
C VAL A 458 -30.96 23.09 4.84
N ILE A 459 -31.84 23.80 4.12
CA ILE A 459 -33.27 23.88 4.44
C ILE A 459 -33.91 22.48 4.37
N ALA A 460 -33.66 21.73 3.29
CA ALA A 460 -34.18 20.37 3.13
C ALA A 460 -33.71 19.46 4.28
N TYR A 461 -32.42 19.52 4.64
CA TYR A 461 -31.88 18.79 5.79
C TYR A 461 -32.54 19.18 7.11
N LEU A 462 -32.70 20.46 7.39
CA LEU A 462 -33.31 20.94 8.64
C LEU A 462 -34.78 20.52 8.74
N LYS A 463 -35.54 20.60 7.63
CA LYS A 463 -36.92 20.10 7.58
C LYS A 463 -36.98 18.60 7.86
N SER A 464 -36.10 17.81 7.24
CA SER A 464 -36.06 16.35 7.43
C SER A 464 -35.66 15.93 8.85
N SER A 465 -34.87 16.76 9.55
CA SER A 465 -34.28 16.43 10.85
C SER A 465 -34.98 17.09 12.04
N ALA A 466 -36.03 17.89 11.80
CA ALA A 466 -36.84 18.47 12.86
C ALA A 466 -37.53 17.35 13.67
N GLY A 467 -37.42 17.42 14.99
CA GLY A 467 -38.01 16.46 15.92
C GLY A 467 -37.42 15.06 15.79
N ALA A 468 -36.14 14.95 15.41
CA ALA A 468 -35.40 13.69 15.34
C ALA A 468 -35.48 12.97 16.71
N PRO A 469 -36.13 11.79 16.79
CA PRO A 469 -36.39 11.10 18.05
C PRO A 469 -35.19 10.27 18.56
N SER A 470 -34.07 10.22 17.84
CA SER A 470 -32.92 9.38 18.19
C SER A 470 -31.57 10.06 17.94
N PRO A 471 -30.52 9.67 18.68
CA PRO A 471 -29.17 10.19 18.49
C PRO A 471 -28.54 9.70 17.17
N GLU A 472 -27.41 10.30 16.78
CA GLU A 472 -26.58 9.76 15.70
C GLU A 472 -25.98 8.39 16.10
N ASN A 473 -25.95 7.44 15.17
CA ASN A 473 -25.37 6.12 15.42
C ASN A 473 -23.85 6.09 15.21
N GLU A 474 -23.13 5.26 15.97
CA GLU A 474 -21.66 5.22 15.97
C GLU A 474 -21.07 4.70 14.65
N PHE A 475 -21.79 3.86 13.91
CA PHE A 475 -21.35 3.38 12.60
C PHE A 475 -21.28 4.53 11.58
N ASP A 476 -22.36 5.31 11.46
CA ASP A 476 -22.41 6.49 10.60
C ASP A 476 -21.46 7.59 11.09
N ARG A 477 -21.22 7.70 12.41
CA ARG A 477 -20.20 8.61 12.95
C ARG A 477 -18.83 8.35 12.34
N GLY A 478 -18.40 7.09 12.22
CA GLY A 478 -17.13 6.75 11.58
C GLY A 478 -17.05 7.18 10.11
N ARG A 479 -18.15 7.01 9.36
CA ARG A 479 -18.30 7.51 7.99
C ARG A 479 -18.18 9.04 7.91
N TYR A 480 -18.78 9.77 8.85
CA TYR A 480 -18.67 11.23 8.88
C TYR A 480 -17.27 11.71 9.22
N VAL A 481 -16.57 11.03 10.13
CA VAL A 481 -15.16 11.35 10.42
C VAL A 481 -14.31 11.18 9.15
N LEU A 482 -14.55 10.12 8.37
CA LEU A 482 -13.85 9.88 7.10
C LEU A 482 -14.04 11.05 6.10
N GLU A 483 -15.26 11.57 5.98
CA GLU A 483 -15.61 12.71 5.11
C GLU A 483 -15.05 14.05 5.67
N GLN A 484 -15.28 14.34 6.95
CA GLN A 484 -14.86 15.59 7.61
C GLN A 484 -13.33 15.78 7.63
N ARG A 485 -12.59 14.66 7.67
CA ARG A 485 -11.12 14.60 7.57
C ARG A 485 -10.62 14.56 6.13
N ASN A 486 -11.53 14.57 5.16
CA ASN A 486 -11.24 14.67 3.73
C ASN A 486 -10.47 13.46 3.19
N CYS A 487 -10.65 12.28 3.81
CA CYS A 487 -9.92 11.06 3.43
C CYS A 487 -10.31 10.58 2.04
N ILE A 488 -11.61 10.56 1.72
CA ILE A 488 -12.19 10.12 0.44
C ILE A 488 -11.99 11.09 -0.74
N TYR A 489 -11.48 12.28 -0.47
CA TYR A 489 -11.07 13.23 -1.52
C TYR A 489 -9.57 13.17 -1.83
N CYS A 490 -8.82 12.38 -1.05
CA CYS A 490 -7.44 12.03 -1.33
C CYS A 490 -7.37 10.59 -1.86
N HIS A 491 -7.99 9.67 -1.12
CA HIS A 491 -8.05 8.25 -1.44
C HIS A 491 -9.32 7.88 -2.18
N GLU A 492 -9.21 6.94 -3.11
CA GLU A 492 -10.36 6.25 -3.66
C GLU A 492 -11.05 5.40 -2.59
N ARG A 493 -12.38 5.45 -2.55
CA ARG A 493 -13.21 4.54 -1.76
C ARG A 493 -14.63 4.51 -2.31
N ASP A 494 -15.19 3.33 -2.45
CA ASP A 494 -16.54 3.12 -2.97
C ASP A 494 -16.66 3.72 -4.38
N LYS A 495 -17.33 4.85 -4.55
CA LYS A 495 -17.40 5.61 -5.82
C LYS A 495 -16.70 6.96 -5.76
N HIS A 496 -16.06 7.30 -4.64
CA HIS A 496 -15.19 8.46 -4.57
C HIS A 496 -13.86 8.14 -5.25
N GLU A 497 -13.48 8.98 -6.21
CA GLU A 497 -12.26 8.80 -7.02
C GLU A 497 -11.02 9.45 -6.40
N GLY A 498 -11.15 10.10 -5.23
CA GLY A 498 -10.03 10.75 -4.54
C GLY A 498 -9.27 11.76 -5.41
N ILE A 499 -7.94 11.77 -5.31
CA ILE A 499 -7.08 12.67 -6.09
C ILE A 499 -6.89 12.22 -7.55
N THR A 500 -7.31 11.00 -7.91
CA THR A 500 -7.11 10.41 -9.24
C THR A 500 -7.65 11.31 -10.34
N GLN A 501 -8.79 11.98 -10.10
CA GLN A 501 -9.43 12.94 -11.01
C GLN A 501 -8.50 14.06 -11.48
N ILE A 502 -7.54 14.49 -10.65
CA ILE A 502 -6.66 15.63 -10.95
C ILE A 502 -5.19 15.23 -11.12
N ALA A 503 -4.81 13.99 -10.79
CA ALA A 503 -3.42 13.53 -10.82
C ALA A 503 -2.79 13.65 -12.22
N GLY A 504 -3.56 13.34 -13.28
CA GLY A 504 -3.15 13.48 -14.66
C GLY A 504 -2.92 14.94 -15.09
N GLU A 505 -3.77 15.86 -14.62
CA GLU A 505 -3.57 17.31 -14.85
C GLU A 505 -2.34 17.82 -14.10
N MET A 506 -2.15 17.40 -12.84
CA MET A 506 -1.01 17.76 -12.00
C MET A 506 0.32 17.31 -12.62
N ALA A 507 0.35 16.12 -13.24
CA ALA A 507 1.52 15.59 -13.93
C ALA A 507 1.93 16.42 -15.16
N LYS A 508 0.99 17.18 -15.75
CA LYS A 508 1.22 18.05 -16.92
C LYS A 508 1.64 19.46 -16.54
N PHE A 509 1.52 19.85 -15.27
CA PHE A 509 1.88 21.20 -14.81
C PHE A 509 3.36 21.52 -15.02
N ASP A 510 4.21 20.49 -14.95
CA ASP A 510 5.65 20.66 -14.90
C ASP A 510 6.38 19.55 -15.66
N PRO A 511 7.42 19.86 -16.46
CA PRO A 511 8.30 18.83 -17.01
C PRO A 511 8.88 17.88 -15.95
N ALA A 512 9.14 18.36 -14.73
CA ALA A 512 9.64 17.54 -13.63
C ALA A 512 8.62 16.53 -13.07
N LEU A 513 7.34 16.67 -13.43
CA LEU A 513 6.24 15.78 -13.04
C LEU A 513 5.77 14.87 -14.19
N ALA A 514 6.39 14.96 -15.36
CA ALA A 514 6.06 14.10 -16.48
C ALA A 514 6.19 12.60 -16.09
N GLY A 515 5.12 11.83 -16.32
CA GLY A 515 5.05 10.42 -15.96
C GLY A 515 4.98 10.12 -14.45
N GLN A 516 4.60 11.10 -13.61
CA GLN A 516 4.51 10.94 -12.16
C GLN A 516 3.05 10.85 -11.62
N SER A 517 2.03 10.71 -12.48
CA SER A 517 0.61 10.60 -12.07
C SER A 517 0.42 9.55 -10.98
N GLU A 518 0.88 8.33 -11.22
CA GLU A 518 0.77 7.20 -10.28
C GLU A 518 1.52 7.43 -8.97
N GLY A 519 2.57 8.25 -9.00
CA GLY A 519 3.29 8.63 -7.79
C GLY A 519 2.49 9.60 -6.90
N MET A 520 1.46 10.24 -7.44
CA MET A 520 0.63 11.22 -6.75
C MET A 520 -0.71 10.64 -6.27
N ILE A 521 -1.05 9.43 -6.68
CA ILE A 521 -2.28 8.73 -6.29
C ILE A 521 -1.98 7.87 -5.05
N PRO A 522 -2.67 8.09 -3.90
CA PRO A 522 -2.49 7.26 -2.73
C PRO A 522 -3.24 5.92 -2.90
N PRO A 523 -2.93 4.90 -2.09
CA PRO A 523 -3.63 3.61 -2.17
C PRO A 523 -5.13 3.76 -1.88
N ALA A 524 -5.97 3.03 -2.63
CA ALA A 524 -7.41 2.97 -2.36
C ALA A 524 -7.71 2.45 -0.94
N LEU A 525 -8.78 3.00 -0.33
CA LEU A 525 -9.32 2.57 0.95
C LEU A 525 -10.40 1.50 0.80
N THR A 526 -10.71 1.07 -0.42
CA THR A 526 -11.62 -0.05 -0.68
C THR A 526 -11.14 -1.32 0.04
N ALA A 527 -12.04 -1.93 0.82
CA ALA A 527 -11.77 -3.12 1.62
C ALA A 527 -10.62 -3.00 2.64
N VAL A 528 -10.19 -1.79 3.01
CA VAL A 528 -9.05 -1.58 3.90
C VAL A 528 -9.25 -2.18 5.30
N GLY A 529 -10.50 -2.21 5.79
CA GLY A 529 -10.85 -2.82 7.07
C GLY A 529 -10.75 -4.35 7.08
N ASP A 530 -10.92 -5.01 5.93
CA ASP A 530 -10.64 -6.44 5.80
C ASP A 530 -9.16 -6.73 5.50
N LYS A 531 -8.52 -5.82 4.77
CA LYS A 531 -7.11 -5.94 4.36
C LYS A 531 -6.16 -5.92 5.55
N LEU A 532 -6.28 -4.91 6.41
CA LEU A 532 -5.31 -4.65 7.46
C LEU A 532 -5.70 -5.30 8.79
N LYS A 533 -4.69 -5.74 9.55
CA LYS A 533 -4.82 -6.04 10.97
C LYS A 533 -5.13 -4.77 11.77
N GLN A 534 -5.75 -4.92 12.94
CA GLN A 534 -6.29 -3.82 13.73
C GLN A 534 -5.22 -2.77 14.07
N GLU A 535 -4.05 -3.21 14.53
CA GLU A 535 -2.94 -2.36 14.94
C GLU A 535 -2.39 -1.59 13.73
N ALA A 536 -2.17 -2.28 12.62
CA ALA A 536 -1.67 -1.69 11.38
C ALA A 536 -2.66 -0.66 10.79
N LEU A 537 -3.97 -0.92 10.88
CA LEU A 537 -5.01 0.02 10.47
C LEU A 537 -5.03 1.26 11.39
N SER A 538 -4.95 1.05 12.71
CA SER A 538 -4.90 2.11 13.72
C SER A 538 -3.71 3.05 13.53
N GLU A 539 -2.51 2.51 13.28
CA GLU A 539 -1.32 3.30 12.96
C GLU A 539 -1.49 4.06 11.64
N ALA A 540 -2.16 3.45 10.65
CA ALA A 540 -2.36 4.06 9.35
C ALA A 540 -3.33 5.24 9.35
N VAL A 541 -4.48 5.09 10.01
CA VAL A 541 -5.50 6.14 10.17
C VAL A 541 -4.96 7.35 10.95
N SER A 542 -4.04 7.11 11.88
CA SER A 542 -3.36 8.18 12.62
C SER A 542 -2.19 8.81 11.85
N GLY A 543 -1.67 8.20 10.78
CA GLY A 543 -0.43 8.65 10.14
C GLY A 543 0.81 8.47 11.04
N GLU A 544 0.80 7.43 11.87
CA GLU A 544 1.83 7.12 12.88
C GLU A 544 2.71 5.93 12.47
N GLN A 545 2.64 5.48 11.21
CA GLN A 545 3.40 4.32 10.75
C GLN A 545 4.91 4.56 10.90
N LYS A 546 5.62 3.58 11.46
CA LYS A 546 7.07 3.66 11.72
C LYS A 546 7.90 3.65 10.43
N LYS A 547 7.44 2.94 9.40
CA LYS A 547 8.13 2.78 8.11
C LYS A 547 7.24 3.25 6.96
N VAL A 548 7.82 3.99 6.02
CA VAL A 548 7.16 4.36 4.76
C VAL A 548 7.22 3.14 3.83
N ARG A 549 6.06 2.50 3.61
CA ARG A 549 5.97 1.24 2.83
C ARG A 549 6.05 1.43 1.32
N MET A 550 5.70 2.62 0.85
CA MET A 550 5.65 2.98 -0.56
C MET A 550 6.50 4.23 -0.80
N PRO A 551 7.84 4.12 -0.64
CA PRO A 551 8.75 5.27 -0.67
C PRO A 551 8.83 5.98 -2.02
N TRP A 552 8.37 5.35 -3.10
CA TRP A 552 8.31 5.93 -4.44
C TRP A 552 7.15 6.90 -4.66
N LEU A 553 6.13 6.88 -3.79
CA LEU A 553 5.03 7.83 -3.87
C LEU A 553 5.54 9.23 -3.53
N ARG A 554 5.10 10.23 -4.29
CA ARG A 554 5.27 11.65 -4.01
C ARG A 554 4.23 12.13 -3.01
N VAL A 555 2.98 11.67 -3.15
CA VAL A 555 1.90 11.96 -2.20
C VAL A 555 2.26 11.47 -0.80
N ARG A 556 1.87 12.24 0.22
CA ARG A 556 2.21 11.98 1.63
C ARG A 556 0.96 11.72 2.43
N MET A 557 0.87 10.53 3.05
CA MET A 557 -0.16 10.27 4.06
C MET A 557 0.08 11.20 5.26
N PRO A 558 -0.86 12.10 5.58
CA PRO A 558 -0.64 13.09 6.61
C PRO A 558 -1.04 12.56 8.00
N ARG A 559 -0.53 13.18 9.06
CA ARG A 559 -0.88 12.84 10.45
C ARG A 559 -2.06 13.69 10.89
N PHE A 560 -3.19 13.05 11.13
CA PHE A 560 -4.40 13.69 11.63
C PHE A 560 -4.44 13.71 13.16
N GLN A 561 -4.97 14.80 13.72
CA GLN A 561 -5.28 14.87 15.15
C GLN A 561 -6.75 14.45 15.36
N HIS A 562 -6.93 13.16 15.65
CA HIS A 562 -8.23 12.59 15.99
C HIS A 562 -8.49 12.71 17.49
N THR A 563 -9.75 12.91 17.87
CA THR A 563 -10.16 12.60 19.25
C THR A 563 -10.15 11.08 19.45
N LYS A 564 -10.11 10.61 20.71
CA LYS A 564 -10.17 9.16 20.98
C LYS A 564 -11.45 8.54 20.41
N ALA A 565 -12.58 9.23 20.55
CA ALA A 565 -13.88 8.76 20.06
C ALA A 565 -13.94 8.74 18.52
N ASP A 566 -13.44 9.77 17.84
CA ASP A 566 -13.46 9.80 16.37
C ASP A 566 -12.55 8.74 15.76
N LYS A 567 -11.37 8.51 16.37
CA LYS A 567 -10.47 7.44 15.94
C LYS A 567 -11.15 6.07 16.09
N GLN A 568 -11.81 5.83 17.22
CA GLN A 568 -12.49 4.57 17.47
C GLN A 568 -13.65 4.35 16.49
N ALA A 569 -14.54 5.33 16.33
CA ALA A 569 -15.67 5.27 15.39
C ALA A 569 -15.19 5.03 13.95
N LEU A 570 -14.11 5.70 13.51
CA LEU A 570 -13.54 5.50 12.19
C LEU A 570 -12.98 4.07 11.99
N LEU A 571 -12.29 3.52 12.99
CA LEU A 571 -11.78 2.15 12.94
C LEU A 571 -12.93 1.13 12.92
N ASP A 572 -13.94 1.33 13.76
CA ASP A 572 -15.10 0.45 13.85
C ASP A 572 -15.91 0.46 12.55
N TYR A 573 -16.11 1.64 11.95
CA TYR A 573 -16.73 1.77 10.63
C TYR A 573 -15.97 1.00 9.55
N LEU A 574 -14.67 1.27 9.38
CA LEU A 574 -13.87 0.62 8.33
C LEU A 574 -13.86 -0.90 8.50
N VAL A 575 -13.71 -1.40 9.72
CA VAL A 575 -13.71 -2.84 10.00
C VAL A 575 -15.10 -3.45 9.80
N ALA A 576 -16.15 -2.86 10.36
CA ALA A 576 -17.50 -3.42 10.27
C ALA A 576 -18.04 -3.40 8.84
N HIS A 577 -17.69 -2.39 8.05
CA HIS A 577 -18.08 -2.25 6.65
C HIS A 577 -17.34 -3.24 5.74
N ASP A 578 -16.02 -3.37 5.91
CA ASP A 578 -15.19 -4.08 4.92
C ASP A 578 -14.97 -5.56 5.26
N ARG A 579 -14.85 -5.89 6.56
CA ARG A 579 -14.32 -7.19 7.00
C ARG A 579 -15.30 -8.32 6.73
N VAL A 580 -14.81 -9.41 6.12
CA VAL A 580 -15.55 -10.67 6.06
C VAL A 580 -15.48 -11.33 7.45
N PRO A 581 -16.62 -11.55 8.14
CA PRO A 581 -16.63 -12.23 9.42
C PRO A 581 -16.07 -13.66 9.34
N ALA A 582 -15.61 -14.18 10.47
CA ALA A 582 -15.13 -15.56 10.58
C ALA A 582 -16.27 -16.56 10.28
N ASP A 583 -15.91 -17.81 10.00
CA ASP A 583 -16.83 -18.93 9.77
C ASP A 583 -17.85 -18.70 8.64
N GLY A 584 -17.48 -17.85 7.67
CA GLY A 584 -18.28 -17.65 6.46
C GLY A 584 -18.35 -18.89 5.58
N PRO A 585 -19.37 -18.98 4.70
CA PRO A 585 -19.52 -20.10 3.78
C PRO A 585 -18.28 -20.23 2.90
N ARG A 586 -17.57 -21.36 3.05
CA ARG A 586 -16.40 -21.68 2.23
C ARG A 586 -16.87 -22.22 0.88
N GLN A 587 -16.37 -21.62 -0.20
CA GLN A 587 -16.51 -22.22 -1.52
C GLN A 587 -15.43 -23.31 -1.67
N PRO A 588 -15.78 -24.54 -2.07
CA PRO A 588 -14.79 -25.58 -2.36
C PRO A 588 -13.77 -25.09 -3.40
N GLY A 589 -12.48 -25.33 -3.15
CA GLY A 589 -11.41 -24.86 -4.04
C GLY A 589 -11.14 -23.35 -3.98
N PHE A 590 -11.49 -22.70 -2.86
CA PHE A 590 -11.04 -21.36 -2.53
C PHE A 590 -10.57 -21.32 -1.08
N MET A 591 -9.32 -20.88 -0.86
CA MET A 591 -8.68 -20.76 0.47
C MET A 591 -8.51 -22.10 1.20
N VAL A 592 -7.44 -22.81 0.86
CA VAL A 592 -6.99 -24.02 1.57
C VAL A 592 -6.04 -23.64 2.71
N ASP A 593 -6.18 -24.28 3.87
CA ASP A 593 -5.20 -24.20 4.95
C ASP A 593 -4.23 -25.37 4.84
N SER A 594 -2.99 -25.09 4.46
CA SER A 594 -1.92 -26.09 4.44
C SER A 594 -1.50 -26.43 5.87
N SER A 595 -1.10 -27.68 6.08
CA SER A 595 -0.63 -28.17 7.38
C SER A 595 0.74 -27.59 7.73
N ASP A 596 0.91 -27.14 8.98
CA ASP A 596 2.21 -26.73 9.52
C ASP A 596 3.23 -27.88 9.54
N GLN A 597 2.79 -29.15 9.45
CA GLN A 597 3.67 -30.32 9.38
C GLN A 597 4.60 -30.28 8.15
N ASP A 598 4.18 -29.60 7.08
CA ASP A 598 4.93 -29.48 5.81
C ASP A 598 5.59 -28.11 5.62
N ARG A 599 5.72 -27.31 6.70
CA ARG A 599 6.20 -25.92 6.61
C ARG A 599 7.48 -25.74 5.79
N ALA A 600 8.47 -26.62 5.97
CA ALA A 600 9.72 -26.54 5.21
C ALA A 600 9.52 -26.81 3.70
N GLN A 601 8.61 -27.70 3.33
CA GLN A 601 8.26 -27.93 1.92
C GLN A 601 7.50 -26.74 1.34
N LEU A 602 6.58 -26.15 2.11
CA LEU A 602 5.83 -24.95 1.73
C LEU A 602 6.75 -23.73 1.58
N LEU A 603 7.79 -23.62 2.41
CA LEU A 603 8.82 -22.59 2.27
C LEU A 603 9.54 -22.68 0.93
N ILE A 604 10.02 -23.88 0.55
CA ILE A 604 10.70 -24.12 -0.73
C ILE A 604 9.76 -23.87 -1.92
N ALA A 605 8.51 -24.32 -1.81
CA ALA A 605 7.49 -24.08 -2.83
C ALA A 605 7.21 -22.57 -2.97
N GLY A 606 6.96 -21.86 -1.87
CA GLY A 606 6.70 -20.43 -1.85
C GLY A 606 7.85 -19.61 -2.44
N GLN A 607 9.10 -19.96 -2.15
CA GLN A 607 10.28 -19.37 -2.79
C GLN A 607 10.27 -19.60 -4.31
N THR A 608 10.05 -20.84 -4.74
CA THR A 608 10.01 -21.21 -6.16
C THR A 608 8.93 -20.43 -6.91
N ILE A 609 7.72 -20.36 -6.34
CA ILE A 609 6.55 -19.72 -6.97
C ILE A 609 6.69 -18.19 -7.00
N THR A 610 7.26 -17.59 -5.96
CA THR A 610 7.50 -16.13 -5.89
C THR A 610 8.56 -15.69 -6.91
N GLY A 611 9.49 -16.60 -7.25
CA GLY A 611 10.58 -16.36 -8.18
C GLY A 611 10.21 -16.41 -9.66
N ALA A 612 11.21 -16.25 -10.52
CA ALA A 612 11.05 -16.18 -11.98
C ALA A 612 10.52 -17.48 -12.64
N LYS A 613 10.45 -18.59 -11.88
CA LYS A 613 9.89 -19.86 -12.34
C LYS A 613 8.37 -19.95 -12.18
N GLY A 614 7.80 -19.12 -11.30
CA GLY A 614 6.37 -19.10 -10.99
C GLY A 614 5.71 -17.80 -11.41
N PHE A 615 5.06 -17.13 -10.46
CA PHE A 615 4.35 -15.88 -10.69
C PHE A 615 5.26 -14.66 -10.82
N SER A 616 6.56 -14.80 -10.54
CA SER A 616 7.55 -13.74 -10.70
C SER A 616 7.19 -12.46 -9.93
N CYS A 617 6.69 -12.60 -8.70
CA CYS A 617 6.35 -11.48 -7.81
C CYS A 617 7.55 -10.53 -7.64
N ILE A 618 8.77 -11.08 -7.67
CA ILE A 618 10.05 -10.37 -7.60
C ILE A 618 10.30 -9.42 -8.78
N SER A 619 9.49 -9.45 -9.83
CA SER A 619 9.60 -8.50 -10.94
C SER A 619 8.99 -7.13 -10.60
N CYS A 620 8.03 -7.08 -9.67
CA CYS A 620 7.30 -5.86 -9.34
C CYS A 620 7.41 -5.47 -7.86
N HIS A 621 7.56 -6.45 -6.97
CA HIS A 621 7.59 -6.23 -5.52
C HIS A 621 9.00 -6.18 -4.95
N VAL A 622 9.17 -5.31 -3.94
CA VAL A 622 10.31 -5.37 -3.01
C VAL A 622 10.21 -6.64 -2.16
N LEU A 623 11.35 -7.22 -1.80
CA LEU A 623 11.47 -8.32 -0.85
C LEU A 623 12.68 -8.08 0.07
N GLY A 624 12.44 -7.48 1.23
CA GLY A 624 13.52 -7.11 2.16
C GLY A 624 14.51 -6.14 1.52
N GLU A 625 15.77 -6.55 1.38
CA GLU A 625 16.83 -5.74 0.75
C GLU A 625 16.79 -5.78 -0.78
N TYR A 626 16.02 -6.70 -1.37
CA TYR A 626 15.88 -6.81 -2.83
C TYR A 626 14.84 -5.82 -3.36
N GLU A 627 15.27 -4.94 -4.26
CA GLU A 627 14.41 -4.02 -5.01
C GLU A 627 14.50 -4.30 -6.52
N PRO A 628 13.36 -4.54 -7.21
CA PRO A 628 13.36 -4.75 -8.65
C PRO A 628 13.73 -3.48 -9.43
N ARG A 629 14.46 -3.66 -10.53
CA ARG A 629 14.86 -2.57 -11.45
C ARG A 629 13.79 -2.33 -12.50
N ASN A 630 13.68 -1.08 -12.97
CA ASN A 630 12.85 -0.68 -14.12
C ASN A 630 11.34 -1.02 -14.00
N VAL A 631 10.78 -0.95 -12.80
CA VAL A 631 9.35 -1.16 -12.58
C VAL A 631 8.57 0.12 -12.88
N ALA A 632 7.52 0.02 -13.69
CA ALA A 632 6.62 1.14 -13.96
C ALA A 632 5.93 1.57 -12.67
N LEU A 633 5.70 2.87 -12.51
CA LEU A 633 5.32 3.46 -11.22
C LEU A 633 3.98 2.92 -10.67
N GLY A 634 2.99 2.69 -11.54
CA GLY A 634 1.67 2.12 -11.18
C GLY A 634 1.73 0.63 -10.81
N THR A 635 2.59 -0.14 -11.47
CA THR A 635 2.79 -1.58 -11.19
C THR A 635 3.68 -1.87 -9.98
N ARG A 636 4.19 -0.83 -9.31
CA ARG A 636 5.22 -1.00 -8.28
C ARG A 636 4.64 -1.55 -6.98
N GLY A 637 5.13 -2.71 -6.59
CA GLY A 637 4.67 -3.44 -5.42
C GLY A 637 5.45 -3.10 -4.14
N SER A 638 4.76 -3.05 -3.00
CA SER A 638 5.40 -2.87 -1.68
C SER A 638 6.17 -4.11 -1.25
N ASP A 639 7.04 -3.94 -0.24
CA ASP A 639 7.76 -5.05 0.39
C ASP A 639 6.81 -6.14 0.87
N LEU A 640 6.97 -7.35 0.34
CA LEU A 640 6.11 -8.49 0.65
C LEU A 640 6.60 -9.31 1.85
N LEU A 641 7.84 -9.16 2.31
CA LEU A 641 8.30 -9.91 3.47
C LEU A 641 7.53 -9.49 4.74
N MET A 642 7.23 -10.48 5.57
CA MET A 642 6.46 -10.34 6.81
C MET A 642 5.14 -9.59 6.61
N LEU A 643 4.46 -9.79 5.46
CA LEU A 643 3.20 -9.10 5.19
C LEU A 643 2.09 -9.41 6.20
N GLY A 644 2.15 -10.58 6.82
CA GLY A 644 1.29 -11.03 7.89
C GLY A 644 1.39 -10.17 9.15
N ASP A 645 2.42 -9.37 9.36
CA ASP A 645 2.46 -8.40 10.47
C ASP A 645 1.40 -7.31 10.32
N ARG A 646 0.91 -7.07 9.10
CA ARG A 646 0.00 -5.96 8.77
C ARG A 646 -1.24 -6.37 7.99
N MET A 647 -1.21 -7.44 7.22
CA MET A 647 -2.29 -7.90 6.35
C MET A 647 -2.97 -9.14 6.94
N ARG A 648 -4.26 -9.32 6.66
CA ARG A 648 -5.02 -10.54 6.98
C ARG A 648 -4.80 -11.61 5.90
N LYS A 649 -4.59 -12.86 6.30
CA LYS A 649 -4.36 -14.00 5.39
C LYS A 649 -5.56 -14.18 4.46
N GLU A 650 -6.75 -14.07 5.03
CA GLU A 650 -8.03 -14.28 4.35
C GLU A 650 -8.22 -13.27 3.22
N TYR A 651 -7.91 -12.00 3.50
CA TYR A 651 -7.91 -10.96 2.47
C TYR A 651 -6.85 -11.24 1.40
N PHE A 652 -5.62 -11.59 1.79
CA PHE A 652 -4.53 -11.85 0.84
C PHE A 652 -4.91 -12.94 -0.15
N LEU A 653 -5.34 -14.11 0.34
CA LEU A 653 -5.68 -15.25 -0.51
C LEU A 653 -6.82 -14.89 -1.48
N ARG A 654 -7.87 -14.20 -0.99
CA ARG A 654 -8.97 -13.74 -1.84
C ARG A 654 -8.51 -12.71 -2.89
N TRP A 655 -7.68 -11.75 -2.48
CA TRP A 655 -7.26 -10.63 -3.32
C TRP A 655 -6.32 -11.04 -4.44
N VAL A 656 -5.32 -11.88 -4.17
CA VAL A 656 -4.32 -12.26 -5.18
C VAL A 656 -4.90 -13.10 -6.32
N HIS A 657 -6.00 -13.82 -6.10
CA HIS A 657 -6.72 -14.52 -7.17
C HIS A 657 -7.22 -13.55 -8.26
N ASN A 658 -7.72 -12.38 -7.87
CA ASN A 658 -8.24 -11.38 -8.81
C ASN A 658 -8.24 -9.97 -8.21
N PRO A 659 -7.10 -9.25 -8.19
CA PRO A 659 -6.97 -7.97 -7.52
C PRO A 659 -7.98 -6.90 -8.00
N LEU A 660 -8.19 -6.84 -9.33
CA LEU A 660 -9.14 -5.93 -9.98
C LEU A 660 -10.60 -6.13 -9.56
N ARG A 661 -10.94 -7.30 -9.03
CA ARG A 661 -12.29 -7.60 -8.54
C ARG A 661 -12.58 -6.91 -7.21
N ILE A 662 -11.58 -6.79 -6.35
CA ILE A 662 -11.72 -6.21 -5.01
C ILE A 662 -11.33 -4.73 -4.99
N VAL A 663 -10.30 -4.35 -5.75
CA VAL A 663 -9.79 -2.98 -5.85
C VAL A 663 -9.77 -2.58 -7.32
N PRO A 664 -10.76 -1.80 -7.79
CA PRO A 664 -10.77 -1.26 -9.15
C PRO A 664 -9.47 -0.51 -9.49
N GLY A 665 -9.04 -0.57 -10.74
CA GLY A 665 -7.82 0.11 -11.20
C GLY A 665 -6.49 -0.52 -10.73
N MET A 666 -6.51 -1.57 -9.91
CA MET A 666 -5.29 -2.21 -9.41
C MET A 666 -4.44 -2.85 -10.52
N GLU A 667 -3.22 -2.35 -10.73
CA GLU A 667 -2.25 -2.88 -11.69
C GLU A 667 -1.47 -4.10 -11.13
N MET A 668 -2.20 -5.16 -10.75
CA MET A 668 -1.62 -6.46 -10.33
C MET A 668 -2.28 -7.61 -11.11
N PRO A 669 -1.49 -8.54 -11.69
CA PRO A 669 -2.04 -9.69 -12.40
C PRO A 669 -2.91 -10.60 -11.50
N ALA A 670 -3.97 -11.14 -12.08
CA ALA A 670 -4.81 -12.14 -11.43
C ALA A 670 -4.13 -13.52 -11.42
N LEU A 671 -3.95 -14.12 -10.24
CA LEU A 671 -3.34 -15.45 -10.09
C LEU A 671 -4.41 -16.54 -10.15
N LYS A 672 -4.84 -16.88 -11.37
CA LYS A 672 -5.89 -17.90 -11.63
C LYS A 672 -5.37 -19.23 -12.15
N LYS A 673 -4.14 -19.27 -12.66
CA LYS A 673 -3.51 -20.48 -13.21
C LYS A 673 -2.37 -20.89 -12.30
N SER A 674 -2.34 -22.15 -11.89
CA SER A 674 -1.27 -22.69 -11.07
C SER A 674 0.05 -22.79 -11.83
N VAL A 675 1.15 -22.76 -11.08
CA VAL A 675 2.47 -23.18 -11.57
C VAL A 675 2.44 -24.70 -11.73
N PRO A 676 2.70 -25.27 -12.92
CA PRO A 676 2.65 -26.71 -13.10
C PRO A 676 3.60 -27.46 -12.17
N LYS A 677 3.23 -28.67 -11.74
CA LYS A 677 4.02 -29.61 -10.91
C LYS A 677 4.27 -29.20 -9.46
N VAL A 678 4.36 -27.92 -9.14
CA VAL A 678 4.54 -27.45 -7.75
C VAL A 678 3.26 -27.70 -6.96
N LEU A 679 3.35 -28.42 -5.84
CA LEU A 679 2.19 -28.78 -4.99
C LEU A 679 1.03 -29.35 -5.82
N GLU A 680 1.34 -30.29 -6.72
CA GLU A 680 0.37 -31.00 -7.58
C GLU A 680 -0.37 -30.09 -8.57
N GLY A 681 0.08 -28.84 -8.76
CA GLY A 681 -0.58 -27.87 -9.61
C GLY A 681 -1.87 -27.31 -9.00
N ASP A 682 -2.02 -27.39 -7.67
CA ASP A 682 -3.14 -26.79 -6.94
C ASP A 682 -2.85 -25.30 -6.65
N ILE A 683 -3.64 -24.40 -7.23
CA ILE A 683 -3.45 -22.96 -7.08
C ILE A 683 -3.65 -22.48 -5.63
N ASP A 684 -4.62 -23.02 -4.90
CA ASP A 684 -4.92 -22.59 -3.54
C ASP A 684 -3.79 -22.98 -2.58
N ARG A 685 -3.28 -24.21 -2.70
CA ARG A 685 -2.09 -24.65 -1.95
C ARG A 685 -0.86 -23.82 -2.30
N GLN A 686 -0.72 -23.40 -3.56
CA GLN A 686 0.38 -22.53 -3.99
C GLN A 686 0.27 -21.12 -3.40
N LEU A 687 -0.92 -20.52 -3.40
CA LEU A 687 -1.14 -19.20 -2.80
C LEU A 687 -0.93 -19.22 -1.28
N ASP A 688 -1.34 -20.30 -0.62
CA ASP A 688 -1.07 -20.51 0.80
C ASP A 688 0.43 -20.71 1.09
N ALA A 689 1.14 -21.46 0.25
CA ALA A 689 2.60 -21.60 0.34
C ALA A 689 3.34 -20.27 0.14
N ILE A 690 2.87 -19.39 -0.76
CA ILE A 690 3.40 -18.03 -0.91
C ILE A 690 3.16 -17.24 0.38
N TRP A 691 1.95 -17.27 0.93
CA TRP A 691 1.63 -16.57 2.17
C TRP A 691 2.53 -17.05 3.33
N LEU A 692 2.63 -18.36 3.53
CA LEU A 692 3.46 -18.95 4.59
C LEU A 692 4.94 -18.64 4.38
N GLY A 693 5.44 -18.78 3.15
CA GLY A 693 6.81 -18.48 2.79
C GLY A 693 7.17 -17.02 3.04
N LEU A 694 6.38 -16.06 2.54
CA LEU A 694 6.64 -14.62 2.74
C LEU A 694 6.58 -14.18 4.20
N ASN A 695 5.98 -14.99 5.08
CA ASN A 695 5.91 -14.77 6.52
C ASN A 695 6.85 -15.69 7.33
N ASP A 696 7.77 -16.37 6.66
CA ASP A 696 8.82 -17.17 7.29
C ASP A 696 10.13 -16.37 7.36
N PRO A 697 10.74 -16.19 8.55
CA PRO A 697 12.04 -15.54 8.68
C PRO A 697 13.18 -16.21 7.88
N GLN A 698 13.03 -17.50 7.53
CA GLN A 698 13.97 -18.28 6.73
C GLN A 698 13.73 -18.13 5.22
N PHE A 699 12.78 -17.27 4.78
CA PHE A 699 12.53 -17.04 3.37
C PHE A 699 13.73 -16.39 2.67
N LYS A 700 14.34 -17.15 1.75
CA LYS A 700 15.38 -16.64 0.88
C LYS A 700 14.76 -16.04 -0.37
N VAL A 701 15.10 -14.79 -0.66
CA VAL A 701 14.62 -14.10 -1.87
C VAL A 701 15.11 -14.85 -3.11
N PRO A 702 14.21 -15.29 -4.01
CA PRO A 702 14.60 -15.97 -5.23
C PRO A 702 15.41 -15.06 -6.16
N THR A 703 16.27 -15.67 -6.98
CA THR A 703 17.09 -14.91 -7.92
C THR A 703 16.21 -14.38 -9.07
N ASN A 704 16.30 -13.08 -9.36
CA ASN A 704 15.75 -12.52 -10.59
C ASN A 704 16.79 -12.65 -11.72
N PRO A 705 16.54 -13.49 -12.75
CA PRO A 705 17.51 -13.73 -13.82
C PRO A 705 17.78 -12.50 -14.69
N SER A 706 16.94 -11.46 -14.61
CA SER A 706 17.11 -10.25 -15.41
C SER A 706 18.13 -9.27 -14.85
N VAL A 707 18.51 -9.41 -13.57
CA VAL A 707 19.40 -8.47 -12.86
C VAL A 707 20.75 -9.06 -12.47
N VAL A 708 20.95 -10.35 -12.72
CA VAL A 708 22.24 -11.05 -12.57
C VAL A 708 22.85 -11.30 -13.94
N GLU A 709 24.17 -11.46 -13.98
CA GLU A 709 24.91 -11.63 -15.22
C GLU A 709 24.74 -13.04 -15.78
N GLN A 710 24.81 -14.03 -14.89
CA GLN A 710 24.53 -15.43 -15.20
C GLN A 710 23.66 -16.04 -14.11
N PHE A 711 22.77 -16.93 -14.51
CA PHE A 711 21.92 -17.69 -13.61
C PHE A 711 21.81 -19.13 -14.11
N PHE A 712 22.25 -20.07 -13.30
CA PHE A 712 22.24 -21.49 -13.62
C PHE A 712 21.24 -22.24 -12.76
N THR A 713 20.42 -23.01 -13.45
CA THR A 713 19.45 -23.96 -12.89
C THR A 713 19.67 -25.31 -13.53
N VAL A 714 19.19 -26.37 -12.88
CA VAL A 714 19.14 -27.73 -13.43
C VAL A 714 17.67 -28.17 -13.38
N ALA A 715 17.06 -28.40 -14.54
CA ALA A 715 15.69 -28.88 -14.61
C ALA A 715 15.61 -30.40 -14.45
N ALA A 716 14.42 -30.91 -14.17
CA ALA A 716 14.22 -32.35 -14.01
C ALA A 716 14.57 -33.09 -15.33
N GLY A 717 15.43 -34.11 -15.24
CA GLY A 717 15.93 -34.87 -16.38
C GLY A 717 17.13 -34.24 -17.12
N GLU A 718 17.62 -33.06 -16.71
CA GLU A 718 18.86 -32.50 -17.23
C GLU A 718 20.08 -33.17 -16.56
N PRO A 719 21.24 -33.26 -17.24
CA PRO A 719 22.47 -33.72 -16.59
C PRO A 719 22.96 -32.73 -15.53
N ALA A 720 23.79 -33.20 -14.61
CA ALA A 720 24.39 -32.37 -13.57
C ALA A 720 25.18 -31.21 -14.19
N ARG A 721 25.12 -30.05 -13.54
CA ARG A 721 25.78 -28.82 -14.00
C ARG A 721 26.83 -28.38 -13.01
N ILE A 722 28.00 -28.00 -13.51
CA ILE A 722 29.19 -27.70 -12.71
C ILE A 722 29.62 -26.24 -12.92
N VAL A 723 29.99 -25.56 -11.84
CA VAL A 723 30.63 -24.22 -11.85
C VAL A 723 31.91 -24.28 -11.02
N ARG A 724 33.03 -23.81 -11.61
CA ARG A 724 34.37 -23.86 -11.01
C ARG A 724 35.04 -22.50 -10.96
N ASP A 725 34.40 -21.56 -10.29
CA ASP A 725 34.85 -20.18 -10.15
C ASP A 725 34.82 -19.79 -8.67
N VAL A 726 35.17 -18.54 -8.32
CA VAL A 726 35.17 -18.07 -6.93
C VAL A 726 33.74 -17.92 -6.42
N PHE A 727 33.41 -18.66 -5.35
CA PHE A 727 32.13 -18.52 -4.67
C PHE A 727 32.25 -17.68 -3.40
N THR A 728 31.30 -16.79 -3.16
CA THR A 728 31.07 -16.22 -1.84
C THR A 728 30.34 -17.23 -0.95
N ASN A 729 30.64 -17.17 0.35
CA ASN A 729 30.04 -18.05 1.34
C ASN A 729 29.39 -17.23 2.46
N PRO A 730 28.08 -17.39 2.69
CA PRO A 730 27.36 -16.73 3.79
C PRO A 730 27.91 -17.15 5.16
N LYS A 731 27.75 -16.27 6.16
CA LYS A 731 28.25 -16.49 7.53
C LYS A 731 27.64 -17.73 8.17
N GLU A 732 26.40 -18.02 7.82
CA GLU A 732 25.60 -19.14 8.28
C GLU A 732 26.20 -20.49 7.90
N THR A 733 27.11 -20.55 6.92
CA THR A 733 27.85 -21.76 6.51
C THR A 733 29.36 -21.55 6.60
N GLY A 734 29.82 -20.72 7.54
CA GLY A 734 31.23 -20.49 7.84
C GLY A 734 31.85 -19.21 7.26
N GLY A 735 31.12 -18.43 6.46
CA GLY A 735 31.56 -17.12 5.95
C GLY A 735 32.69 -17.17 4.90
N GLY A 736 33.06 -16.00 4.39
CA GLY A 736 34.23 -15.81 3.52
C GLY A 736 33.99 -16.19 2.05
N TYR A 737 35.00 -16.80 1.44
CA TYR A 737 35.01 -17.18 0.02
C TYR A 737 35.47 -18.64 -0.13
N VAL A 738 35.17 -19.24 -1.27
CA VAL A 738 35.71 -20.52 -1.72
C VAL A 738 36.42 -20.24 -3.05
N SER A 739 37.73 -20.01 -2.97
CA SER A 739 38.54 -19.56 -4.11
C SER A 739 38.66 -20.64 -5.19
N ARG A 740 38.83 -21.90 -4.76
CA ARG A 740 38.86 -23.06 -5.65
C ARG A 740 37.60 -23.89 -5.45
N ALA A 741 36.47 -23.34 -5.84
CA ALA A 741 35.19 -24.02 -5.70
C ALA A 741 34.96 -25.09 -6.77
N PHE A 742 34.15 -26.07 -6.39
CA PHE A 742 33.47 -26.99 -7.28
C PHE A 742 32.00 -27.02 -6.87
N ALA A 743 31.19 -26.15 -7.48
CA ALA A 743 29.76 -26.15 -7.28
C ALA A 743 29.11 -27.09 -8.29
N VAL A 744 28.19 -27.94 -7.85
CA VAL A 744 27.46 -28.88 -8.69
C VAL A 744 25.98 -28.87 -8.34
N GLY A 745 25.13 -28.83 -9.36
CA GLY A 745 23.69 -28.96 -9.22
C GLY A 745 23.16 -30.18 -9.96
N PHE A 746 22.13 -30.79 -9.41
CA PHE A 746 21.51 -32.02 -9.90
C PHE A 746 20.03 -31.82 -10.24
N ASP A 747 19.47 -32.73 -11.04
CA ASP A 747 18.10 -32.64 -11.56
C ASP A 747 16.97 -32.83 -10.54
N ASN A 748 17.31 -33.33 -9.35
CA ASN A 748 16.41 -33.41 -8.20
C ASN A 748 16.46 -32.15 -7.30
N GLY A 749 17.17 -31.10 -7.75
CA GLY A 749 17.26 -29.79 -7.11
C GLY A 749 18.22 -29.71 -5.92
N HIS A 750 18.95 -30.79 -5.59
CA HIS A 750 20.05 -30.70 -4.66
C HIS A 750 21.27 -30.08 -5.33
N ASN A 751 21.98 -29.22 -4.59
CA ASN A 751 23.23 -28.64 -5.03
C ASN A 751 24.28 -28.72 -3.92
N LEU A 752 25.54 -28.88 -4.32
CA LEU A 752 26.69 -28.92 -3.42
C LEU A 752 27.70 -27.86 -3.83
N LEU A 753 28.27 -27.18 -2.84
CA LEU A 753 29.48 -26.36 -3.00
C LEU A 753 30.63 -27.09 -2.32
N PHE A 754 31.61 -27.54 -3.08
CA PHE A 754 32.78 -28.27 -2.58
C PHE A 754 34.04 -27.38 -2.65
N ASP A 755 34.80 -27.29 -1.56
CA ASP A 755 36.04 -26.53 -1.48
C ASP A 755 37.22 -27.42 -1.86
N LEU A 756 37.90 -27.13 -2.98
CA LEU A 756 39.06 -27.88 -3.44
C LEU A 756 40.38 -27.45 -2.78
N ASP A 757 40.36 -26.48 -1.88
CA ASP A 757 41.52 -26.16 -1.03
C ASP A 757 41.55 -27.10 0.17
N GLN A 758 40.39 -27.40 0.77
CA GLN A 758 40.27 -28.29 1.95
C GLN A 758 39.71 -29.69 1.64
N PHE A 759 39.15 -29.88 0.45
CA PHE A 759 38.40 -31.08 0.02
C PHE A 759 37.24 -31.39 0.96
N ALA A 760 36.38 -30.40 1.18
CA ALA A 760 35.22 -30.48 2.08
C ALA A 760 33.96 -29.86 1.45
N ILE A 761 32.78 -30.36 1.81
CA ILE A 761 31.51 -29.74 1.42
C ILE A 761 31.29 -28.47 2.25
N VAL A 762 31.19 -27.34 1.57
CA VAL A 762 30.93 -26.03 2.17
C VAL A 762 29.45 -25.75 2.29
N GLN A 763 28.64 -26.15 1.31
CA GLN A 763 27.19 -25.98 1.35
C GLN A 763 26.45 -27.14 0.71
N TRP A 764 25.27 -27.44 1.27
CA TRP A 764 24.25 -28.29 0.67
C TRP A 764 22.95 -27.51 0.59
N THR A 765 22.48 -27.23 -0.62
CA THR A 765 21.31 -26.39 -0.86
C THR A 765 20.23 -27.11 -1.67
N MET A 766 18.99 -26.65 -1.55
CA MET A 766 17.82 -27.09 -2.30
C MET A 766 17.32 -25.98 -3.23
N GLY A 767 16.98 -26.32 -4.47
CA GLY A 767 16.45 -25.41 -5.49
C GLY A 767 17.49 -25.06 -6.55
N ASP A 768 17.62 -23.77 -6.87
CA ASP A 768 18.50 -23.31 -7.95
C ASP A 768 19.99 -23.45 -7.62
N LEU A 769 20.81 -23.71 -8.64
CA LEU A 769 22.23 -23.98 -8.44
C LEU A 769 22.98 -22.71 -8.01
N ALA A 770 23.16 -21.76 -8.92
CA ALA A 770 24.03 -20.62 -8.66
C ALA A 770 23.69 -19.41 -9.54
N HIS A 771 24.03 -18.22 -9.05
CA HIS A 771 24.02 -16.99 -9.84
C HIS A 771 25.35 -16.27 -9.75
N GLN A 772 25.64 -15.48 -10.77
CA GLN A 772 26.82 -14.64 -10.85
C GLN A 772 26.44 -13.17 -10.69
N ARG A 773 27.18 -12.46 -9.83
CA ARG A 773 27.06 -11.01 -9.65
C ARG A 773 28.42 -10.34 -9.73
N THR A 774 28.41 -9.04 -10.01
CA THR A 774 29.60 -8.20 -10.00
C THR A 774 29.65 -7.35 -8.73
N GLU A 775 30.84 -7.24 -8.14
CA GLU A 775 31.13 -6.28 -7.08
C GLU A 775 32.41 -5.51 -7.43
N GLY A 776 32.25 -4.22 -7.72
CA GLY A 776 33.33 -3.41 -8.29
C GLY A 776 33.75 -3.93 -9.67
N LYS A 777 34.99 -4.41 -9.79
CA LYS A 777 35.55 -5.03 -11.02
C LYS A 777 35.65 -6.57 -10.93
N SER A 778 35.20 -7.15 -9.82
CA SER A 778 35.32 -8.57 -9.54
C SER A 778 33.99 -9.28 -9.78
N TRP A 779 34.09 -10.54 -10.18
CA TRP A 779 32.96 -11.43 -10.42
C TRP A 779 32.92 -12.46 -9.31
N TYR A 780 31.74 -12.67 -8.74
CA TYR A 780 31.50 -13.63 -7.67
C TYR A 780 30.31 -14.49 -8.00
N TRP A 781 30.39 -15.76 -7.63
CA TRP A 781 29.27 -16.68 -7.66
C TRP A 781 28.69 -16.88 -6.26
N ASP A 782 27.38 -17.03 -6.20
CA ASP A 782 26.65 -17.37 -4.99
C ASP A 782 25.78 -18.59 -5.26
N MET A 783 25.66 -19.48 -4.27
CA MET A 783 24.67 -20.56 -4.33
C MET A 783 23.26 -19.95 -4.26
N ALA A 784 22.45 -20.22 -5.27
CA ALA A 784 21.13 -19.61 -5.40
C ALA A 784 20.10 -20.28 -4.48
N GLY A 785 20.17 -21.61 -4.33
CA GLY A 785 19.25 -22.41 -3.54
C GLY A 785 19.29 -22.14 -2.04
N SER A 786 18.30 -22.67 -1.33
CA SER A 786 18.15 -22.53 0.12
C SER A 786 19.03 -23.55 0.86
N PRO A 787 19.88 -23.14 1.81
CA PRO A 787 20.68 -24.08 2.60
C PRO A 787 19.80 -25.07 3.36
N ILE A 788 20.09 -26.36 3.21
CA ILE A 788 19.39 -27.44 3.92
C ILE A 788 19.90 -27.54 5.36
N ILE A 789 21.19 -27.29 5.58
CA ILE A 789 21.87 -27.24 6.87
C ILE A 789 22.63 -25.92 7.01
N SER A 790 22.73 -25.40 8.24
CA SER A 790 23.45 -24.16 8.55
C SER A 790 23.84 -24.07 10.04
N GLY A 791 24.59 -23.02 10.39
CA GLY A 791 25.08 -22.78 11.74
C GLY A 791 26.18 -23.75 12.14
N TYR A 792 27.15 -23.98 11.24
CA TYR A 792 28.34 -24.81 11.45
C TYR A 792 29.61 -24.07 11.02
N GLU A 793 30.75 -24.49 11.58
CA GLU A 793 32.08 -24.00 11.19
C GLU A 793 32.68 -24.87 10.08
N ARG A 794 33.54 -24.28 9.24
CA ARG A 794 34.30 -25.06 8.26
C ARG A 794 35.36 -25.90 8.96
N GLY A 795 35.58 -27.12 8.48
CA GLY A 795 36.63 -27.99 8.96
C GLY A 795 36.93 -29.11 7.97
N PHE A 796 37.93 -29.93 8.31
CA PHE A 796 38.33 -31.06 7.48
C PHE A 796 37.30 -32.18 7.54
N GLU A 797 36.89 -32.67 6.37
CA GLU A 797 36.07 -33.88 6.25
C GLU A 797 36.89 -35.17 6.31
N PHE A 798 38.18 -35.13 6.04
CA PHE A 798 39.03 -36.33 6.03
C PHE A 798 39.99 -36.33 7.20
N MET A 799 40.20 -37.49 7.82
CA MET A 799 41.27 -37.69 8.79
C MET A 799 41.75 -39.14 8.80
N LEU A 800 42.98 -39.35 9.28
CA LEU A 800 43.55 -40.67 9.54
C LEU A 800 43.69 -40.91 11.04
N THR A 801 43.48 -42.15 11.48
CA THR A 801 43.80 -42.59 12.85
C THR A 801 44.68 -43.84 12.81
N PRO A 802 45.60 -44.05 13.77
CA PRO A 802 46.30 -45.32 13.91
C PRO A 802 45.32 -46.46 14.20
N THR A 803 45.44 -47.57 13.47
CA THR A 803 44.57 -48.74 13.60
C THR A 803 44.68 -49.33 15.00
N GLY A 804 43.53 -49.59 15.65
CA GLY A 804 43.46 -50.21 16.98
C GLY A 804 43.73 -49.27 18.17
N LYS A 805 43.89 -47.96 17.96
CA LYS A 805 43.97 -46.95 19.05
C LYS A 805 42.70 -46.11 19.16
N GLN A 806 42.46 -45.55 20.34
CA GLN A 806 41.43 -44.52 20.54
C GLN A 806 41.70 -43.34 19.59
N PRO A 807 40.66 -42.71 19.02
CA PRO A 807 40.80 -41.77 17.93
C PRO A 807 41.28 -40.36 18.35
N THR A 808 41.78 -40.20 19.57
CA THR A 808 42.44 -38.99 20.06
C THR A 808 43.79 -38.68 19.38
N ALA A 809 44.24 -39.53 18.44
CA ALA A 809 45.40 -39.32 17.59
C ALA A 809 45.00 -39.05 16.12
N ALA A 810 44.01 -38.18 15.91
CA ALA A 810 43.54 -37.80 14.58
C ALA A 810 44.62 -37.02 13.81
N ILE A 811 44.83 -37.38 12.54
CA ILE A 811 45.73 -36.69 11.62
C ILE A 811 44.90 -36.13 10.47
N TYR A 812 44.78 -34.81 10.40
CA TYR A 812 44.11 -34.11 9.32
C TYR A 812 45.05 -33.88 8.11
N PRO A 813 44.50 -33.63 6.91
CA PRO A 813 45.29 -33.23 5.77
C PRO A 813 46.17 -32.02 6.09
N GLN A 814 47.43 -32.09 5.68
CA GLN A 814 48.40 -31.01 5.86
C GLN A 814 48.16 -29.94 4.80
N LEU A 815 47.89 -28.70 5.24
CA LEU A 815 47.84 -27.55 4.34
C LEU A 815 49.25 -27.14 3.91
N GLN A 816 49.54 -27.21 2.62
CA GLN A 816 50.74 -26.68 1.98
C GLN A 816 50.35 -25.50 1.11
N ASN A 817 50.84 -24.29 1.43
CA ASN A 817 50.41 -23.04 0.81
C ASN A 817 48.88 -22.85 0.80
N GLY A 818 48.21 -23.30 1.87
CA GLY A 818 46.75 -23.24 2.01
C GLY A 818 45.98 -24.40 1.35
N LEU A 819 46.66 -25.35 0.69
CA LEU A 819 46.03 -26.48 -0.01
C LEU A 819 46.24 -27.79 0.74
N ALA A 820 45.18 -28.53 1.02
CA ALA A 820 45.20 -29.87 1.62
C ALA A 820 45.61 -30.97 0.61
N GLY A 821 45.54 -30.66 -0.68
CA GLY A 821 45.65 -31.65 -1.75
C GLY A 821 45.58 -31.08 -3.16
N THR A 822 45.49 -31.95 -4.16
CA THR A 822 45.41 -31.60 -5.58
C THR A 822 44.30 -32.37 -6.28
N LEU A 823 43.38 -31.66 -6.95
CA LEU A 823 42.42 -32.27 -7.87
C LEU A 823 43.15 -32.68 -9.15
N ARG A 824 43.01 -33.96 -9.53
CA ARG A 824 43.66 -34.55 -10.72
C ARG A 824 42.73 -34.55 -11.93
N SER A 825 41.49 -35.00 -11.75
CA SER A 825 40.47 -35.00 -12.81
C SER A 825 39.07 -34.97 -12.20
N TYR A 826 38.08 -34.69 -13.04
CA TYR A 826 36.67 -34.91 -12.73
C TYR A 826 35.93 -35.35 -13.97
N GLU A 827 34.88 -36.14 -13.78
CA GLU A 827 34.02 -36.67 -14.84
C GLU A 827 32.56 -36.42 -14.47
N SER A 828 31.72 -36.18 -15.48
CA SER A 828 30.28 -36.00 -15.30
C SER A 828 29.54 -36.79 -16.38
N GLN A 829 28.65 -37.68 -15.94
CA GLN A 829 27.81 -38.49 -16.80
C GLN A 829 26.38 -38.46 -16.26
N GLY A 830 25.48 -37.77 -16.97
CA GLY A 830 24.11 -37.57 -16.47
C GLY A 830 24.11 -36.87 -15.11
N ASN A 831 23.45 -37.46 -14.11
CA ASN A 831 23.40 -36.97 -12.73
C ASN A 831 24.40 -37.67 -11.79
N GLN A 832 25.53 -38.13 -12.34
CA GLN A 832 26.68 -38.65 -11.60
C GLN A 832 27.90 -37.77 -11.88
N VAL A 833 28.59 -37.33 -10.82
CA VAL A 833 29.83 -36.56 -10.90
C VAL A 833 30.89 -37.20 -10.03
N SER A 834 32.05 -37.51 -10.60
CA SER A 834 33.18 -38.12 -9.90
C SER A 834 34.38 -37.17 -9.90
N LEU A 835 34.97 -36.95 -8.73
CA LEU A 835 36.18 -36.18 -8.52
C LEU A 835 37.33 -37.13 -8.17
N ASN A 836 38.48 -37.00 -8.84
CA ASN A 836 39.69 -37.73 -8.49
C ASN A 836 40.74 -36.74 -7.98
N TYR A 837 41.15 -36.90 -6.72
CA TYR A 837 42.10 -36.00 -6.07
C TYR A 837 43.06 -36.74 -5.15
N GLU A 838 44.08 -36.02 -4.72
CA GLU A 838 45.10 -36.51 -3.80
C GLU A 838 45.15 -35.62 -2.57
N LEU A 839 45.10 -36.22 -1.38
CA LEU A 839 45.21 -35.55 -0.08
C LEU A 839 46.57 -35.85 0.53
N ASN A 840 47.22 -34.83 1.10
CA ASN A 840 48.52 -34.97 1.74
C ASN A 840 48.36 -35.04 3.26
N PHE A 841 48.89 -36.09 3.88
CA PHE A 841 48.90 -36.25 5.34
C PHE A 841 50.33 -36.28 5.86
N LYS A 842 50.60 -35.58 6.96
CA LYS A 842 51.90 -35.63 7.63
C LYS A 842 51.86 -36.69 8.73
N ILE A 843 52.61 -37.78 8.55
CA ILE A 843 52.71 -38.89 9.50
C ILE A 843 54.17 -38.96 9.97
N GLY A 844 54.41 -38.53 11.21
CA GLY A 844 55.78 -38.29 11.69
C GLY A 844 56.46 -37.21 10.82
N ASP A 845 57.62 -37.56 10.26
CA ASP A 845 58.38 -36.67 9.36
C ASP A 845 58.11 -36.91 7.86
N LYS A 846 57.25 -37.88 7.52
CA LYS A 846 56.92 -38.21 6.12
C LYS A 846 55.57 -37.62 5.72
N THR A 847 55.50 -37.12 4.49
CA THR A 847 54.23 -36.75 3.86
C THR A 847 53.76 -37.94 3.03
N THR A 848 52.57 -38.44 3.33
CA THR A 848 51.92 -39.54 2.60
C THR A 848 50.76 -38.98 1.79
N THR A 849 50.69 -39.34 0.52
CA THR A 849 49.62 -38.92 -0.37
C THR A 849 48.58 -40.04 -0.51
N VAL A 850 47.33 -39.74 -0.13
CA VAL A 850 46.19 -40.64 -0.27
C VAL A 850 45.40 -40.23 -1.51
N ALA A 851 45.24 -41.15 -2.45
CA ALA A 851 44.41 -40.93 -3.63
C ALA A 851 42.95 -41.17 -3.29
N VAL A 852 42.04 -40.28 -3.69
CA VAL A 852 40.61 -40.34 -3.38
C VAL A 852 39.80 -40.14 -4.66
N THR A 853 38.87 -41.05 -4.89
CA THR A 853 37.78 -40.90 -5.86
C THR A 853 36.48 -40.66 -5.09
N ASP A 854 35.89 -39.48 -5.27
CA ASP A 854 34.68 -39.03 -4.58
C ASP A 854 33.56 -38.85 -5.60
N THR A 855 32.52 -39.69 -5.51
CA THR A 855 31.45 -39.76 -6.51
C THR A 855 30.13 -39.35 -5.90
N PHE A 856 29.47 -38.37 -6.51
CA PHE A 856 28.15 -37.86 -6.13
C PHE A 856 27.12 -38.29 -7.17
N GLN A 857 26.00 -38.86 -6.75
CA GLN A 857 24.93 -39.30 -7.63
C GLN A 857 23.56 -39.01 -7.03
N THR A 858 22.59 -38.63 -7.85
CA THR A 858 21.19 -38.48 -7.41
C THR A 858 20.57 -39.80 -6.95
N LEU A 859 19.83 -39.75 -5.84
CA LEU A 859 19.02 -40.88 -5.38
C LEU A 859 17.62 -40.80 -6.01
N THR A 860 17.21 -41.82 -6.76
CA THR A 860 15.91 -41.88 -7.45
C THR A 860 14.84 -42.66 -6.67
N ASP A 861 15.23 -43.56 -5.76
CA ASP A 861 14.31 -44.51 -5.08
C ASP A 861 14.37 -44.41 -3.54
N GLN A 862 13.79 -43.35 -2.97
CA GLN A 862 13.60 -43.22 -1.51
C GLN A 862 12.17 -42.76 -1.19
N PRO A 863 11.29 -43.63 -0.65
CA PRO A 863 9.93 -43.25 -0.31
C PRO A 863 9.87 -42.05 0.65
N GLY A 864 9.34 -40.91 0.16
CA GLY A 864 9.17 -39.70 0.97
C GLY A 864 10.45 -38.91 1.26
N GLN A 865 11.58 -39.23 0.62
CA GLN A 865 12.84 -38.51 0.75
C GLN A 865 13.48 -38.25 -0.62
N THR A 866 14.26 -37.18 -0.72
CA THR A 866 15.14 -36.90 -1.86
C THR A 866 16.56 -36.74 -1.37
N GLY A 867 17.55 -36.85 -2.27
CA GLY A 867 18.92 -36.77 -1.83
C GLY A 867 19.99 -37.06 -2.87
N LEU A 868 21.21 -37.15 -2.37
CA LEU A 868 22.40 -37.55 -3.10
C LEU A 868 23.09 -38.70 -2.37
N GLN A 869 23.67 -39.63 -3.12
CA GLN A 869 24.62 -40.61 -2.62
C GLN A 869 26.03 -40.11 -2.92
N ARG A 870 26.89 -40.14 -1.90
CA ARG A 870 28.31 -39.87 -1.98
C ARG A 870 29.09 -41.16 -1.73
N THR A 871 29.88 -41.61 -2.69
CA THR A 871 30.75 -42.79 -2.57
C THR A 871 32.20 -42.36 -2.65
N ILE A 872 32.94 -42.65 -1.59
CA ILE A 872 34.34 -42.26 -1.40
C ILE A 872 35.18 -43.53 -1.44
N LYS A 873 36.11 -43.61 -2.39
CA LYS A 873 37.11 -44.67 -2.47
C LYS A 873 38.48 -44.07 -2.32
N ALA A 874 39.24 -44.52 -1.32
CA ALA A 874 40.60 -44.10 -1.08
C ALA A 874 41.58 -45.23 -1.38
N GLY A 875 42.71 -44.89 -1.98
CA GLY A 875 43.85 -45.76 -2.23
C GLY A 875 45.15 -45.13 -1.70
N ASN A 876 46.22 -45.92 -1.66
CA ASN A 876 47.50 -45.54 -1.08
C ASN A 876 47.42 -45.15 0.40
N LEU A 877 46.51 -45.78 1.15
CA LEU A 877 46.45 -45.59 2.61
C LEU A 877 47.72 -46.12 3.28
N PRO A 878 48.33 -45.34 4.19
CA PRO A 878 49.52 -45.77 4.90
C PRO A 878 49.23 -46.99 5.77
N GLU A 879 50.16 -47.94 5.78
CA GLU A 879 50.04 -49.16 6.59
C GLU A 879 49.84 -48.82 8.07
N GLY A 880 48.88 -49.48 8.72
CA GLY A 880 48.54 -49.24 10.11
C GLY A 880 47.65 -48.01 10.36
N TYR A 881 47.10 -47.35 9.34
CA TYR A 881 46.15 -46.24 9.50
C TYR A 881 44.77 -46.55 8.90
N ALA A 882 43.73 -46.06 9.55
CA ALA A 882 42.35 -46.11 9.06
C ALA A 882 41.88 -44.72 8.60
N LEU A 883 41.14 -44.68 7.48
CA LEU A 883 40.50 -43.46 6.99
C LEU A 883 39.18 -43.24 7.72
N HIS A 884 38.94 -41.99 8.11
CA HIS A 884 37.64 -41.53 8.57
C HIS A 884 37.15 -40.36 7.72
N VAL A 885 35.84 -40.33 7.49
CA VAL A 885 35.15 -39.26 6.77
C VAL A 885 34.12 -38.60 7.69
N GLY A 886 34.13 -37.28 7.71
CA GLY A 886 33.31 -36.41 8.55
C GLY A 886 32.01 -36.00 7.88
N ARG A 887 30.96 -35.87 8.69
CA ARG A 887 29.75 -35.10 8.35
C ARG A 887 29.69 -33.84 9.23
N PRO A 888 29.21 -32.70 8.71
CA PRO A 888 29.16 -31.46 9.48
C PRO A 888 28.21 -31.53 10.67
N GLN A 889 28.58 -30.92 11.78
CA GLN A 889 27.71 -30.65 12.92
C GLN A 889 27.05 -29.29 12.75
N PHE A 890 25.73 -29.28 12.54
CA PHE A 890 24.95 -28.07 12.29
C PHE A 890 23.94 -27.81 13.40
N SER A 891 23.66 -26.53 13.65
CA SER A 891 22.70 -26.09 14.68
C SER A 891 21.33 -25.70 14.10
N ALA A 892 21.24 -25.50 12.79
CA ALA A 892 20.00 -25.15 12.10
C ALA A 892 19.83 -25.98 10.82
N SER A 893 18.59 -26.31 10.47
CA SER A 893 18.26 -27.05 9.24
C SER A 893 16.81 -26.89 8.82
N ILE A 894 16.52 -27.25 7.57
CA ILE A 894 15.17 -27.39 7.03
C ILE A 894 15.00 -28.77 6.38
N GLY A 895 13.79 -29.33 6.44
CA GLY A 895 13.50 -30.59 5.74
C GLY A 895 14.00 -31.86 6.40
N SER A 896 14.33 -31.83 7.70
CA SER A 896 14.83 -32.99 8.46
C SER A 896 16.00 -33.71 7.77
N PRO A 897 17.13 -33.01 7.51
CA PRO A 897 18.25 -33.61 6.80
C PRO A 897 18.91 -34.72 7.60
N GLN A 898 19.37 -35.74 6.90
CA GLN A 898 20.08 -36.89 7.44
C GLN A 898 21.29 -37.21 6.55
N ILE A 899 22.45 -37.36 7.18
CA ILE A 899 23.66 -37.88 6.53
C ILE A 899 23.98 -39.22 7.19
N THR A 900 23.72 -40.31 6.48
CA THR A 900 23.76 -41.68 7.03
C THR A 900 24.58 -42.62 6.17
N VAL A 901 25.06 -43.70 6.77
CA VAL A 901 25.66 -44.82 6.04
C VAL A 901 24.52 -45.73 5.58
N PRO A 902 24.43 -46.09 4.28
CA PRO A 902 23.39 -47.00 3.78
C PRO A 902 23.35 -48.31 4.59
N HIS A 903 22.14 -48.75 4.95
CA HIS A 903 21.90 -49.96 5.75
C HIS A 903 22.51 -49.98 7.17
N LYS A 904 23.09 -48.86 7.64
CA LYS A 904 23.60 -48.68 9.01
C LYS A 904 23.16 -47.29 9.57
N PRO A 905 21.85 -47.03 9.74
CA PRO A 905 21.36 -45.73 10.19
C PRO A 905 21.82 -45.38 11.62
N ASP A 906 22.00 -46.39 12.47
CA ASP A 906 22.47 -46.26 13.87
C ASP A 906 24.00 -46.37 14.00
N ALA A 907 24.75 -46.15 12.92
CA ALA A 907 26.20 -46.19 12.97
C ALA A 907 26.73 -45.15 13.96
N ASN A 908 27.60 -45.57 14.88
CA ASN A 908 28.17 -44.68 15.88
C ASN A 908 29.15 -43.70 15.23
N TRP A 909 28.74 -42.43 15.12
CA TRP A 909 29.60 -41.35 14.66
C TRP A 909 30.50 -40.88 15.80
N LEU A 910 31.77 -40.75 15.47
CA LEU A 910 32.81 -40.42 16.42
C LEU A 910 33.00 -38.90 16.53
N ARG A 911 33.05 -38.40 17.76
CA ARG A 911 33.42 -37.01 18.04
C ARG A 911 34.88 -36.92 18.47
N ILE A 912 35.64 -36.06 17.80
CA ILE A 912 37.03 -35.78 18.18
C ILE A 912 37.06 -34.48 19.00
N PRO A 913 37.64 -34.46 20.20
CA PRO A 913 37.65 -33.25 21.05
C PRO A 913 38.32 -32.03 20.41
N ASP A 914 39.22 -32.21 19.44
CA ASP A 914 39.93 -31.15 18.74
C ASP A 914 39.22 -30.64 17.47
N ASN A 915 38.08 -31.24 17.11
CA ASN A 915 37.29 -30.86 15.95
C ASN A 915 35.80 -30.86 16.29
N ASN A 916 35.29 -29.67 16.62
CA ASN A 916 33.89 -29.44 16.94
C ASN A 916 33.01 -29.20 15.69
N SER A 917 33.59 -29.29 14.49
CA SER A 917 32.86 -28.98 13.25
C SER A 917 32.24 -30.21 12.59
N HIS A 918 32.77 -31.41 12.85
CA HIS A 918 32.36 -32.65 12.17
C HIS A 918 32.29 -33.85 13.12
N GLU A 919 31.43 -34.81 12.80
CA GLU A 919 31.46 -36.16 13.38
C GLU A 919 31.95 -37.14 12.32
N PHE A 920 32.75 -38.13 12.73
CA PHE A 920 33.50 -38.96 11.80
C PHE A 920 33.06 -40.43 11.81
N MET A 921 33.05 -41.05 10.64
CA MET A 921 32.82 -42.49 10.46
C MET A 921 34.06 -43.12 9.87
N GLN A 922 34.48 -44.26 10.42
CA GLN A 922 35.57 -45.04 9.83
C GLN A 922 35.09 -45.66 8.50
N ALA A 923 35.89 -45.50 7.45
CA ALA A 923 35.64 -46.15 6.16
C ALA A 923 35.98 -47.66 6.24
N ASP A 924 35.20 -48.48 5.52
CA ASP A 924 35.43 -49.92 5.44
C ASP A 924 36.72 -50.18 4.62
N SER A 925 37.55 -51.16 5.02
CA SER A 925 38.80 -51.48 4.32
C SER A 925 38.63 -52.77 3.49
N PRO A 926 38.39 -52.68 2.17
CA PRO A 926 38.15 -53.86 1.33
C PRO A 926 39.43 -54.66 1.06
N SER A 927 40.59 -54.01 1.07
CA SER A 927 41.91 -54.61 0.93
C SER A 927 42.96 -53.71 1.57
N SER A 928 44.17 -54.25 1.82
CA SER A 928 45.29 -53.46 2.34
C SER A 928 45.54 -52.21 1.47
N GLY A 929 45.72 -51.06 2.12
CA GLY A 929 45.95 -49.78 1.44
C GLY A 929 44.72 -49.14 0.78
N GLN A 930 43.52 -49.73 0.94
CA GLN A 930 42.26 -49.20 0.40
C GLN A 930 41.22 -48.96 1.50
N ALA A 931 40.37 -47.95 1.29
CA ALA A 931 39.18 -47.71 2.08
C ALA A 931 38.00 -47.27 1.21
N ASN A 932 36.79 -47.59 1.63
CA ASN A 932 35.55 -47.23 0.96
C ASN A 932 34.50 -46.79 1.99
N LEU A 933 33.80 -45.71 1.71
CA LEU A 933 32.63 -45.29 2.47
C LEU A 933 31.56 -44.76 1.53
N THR A 934 30.32 -45.13 1.77
CA THR A 934 29.16 -44.54 1.09
C THR A 934 28.29 -43.83 2.11
N LEU A 935 27.85 -42.61 1.77
CA LEU A 935 26.99 -41.76 2.57
C LEU A 935 25.77 -41.34 1.75
N ASN A 936 24.58 -41.42 2.34
CA ASN A 936 23.37 -40.85 1.78
C ASN A 936 23.09 -39.50 2.45
N TYR A 937 22.95 -38.45 1.64
CA TYR A 937 22.50 -37.11 2.03
C TYR A 937 21.01 -37.02 1.69
N LEU A 938 20.15 -37.17 2.69
CA LEU A 938 18.69 -37.30 2.52
C LEU A 938 17.97 -36.14 3.21
N CYS A 939 16.90 -35.64 2.62
CA CYS A 939 15.94 -34.79 3.31
C CYS A 939 14.51 -35.09 2.84
N LYS A 940 13.52 -34.56 3.56
CA LYS A 940 12.09 -34.70 3.24
C LYS A 940 11.57 -33.59 2.32
N LEU A 941 12.47 -32.81 1.69
CA LEU A 941 12.10 -31.75 0.77
C LEU A 941 12.08 -32.28 -0.66
N LYS A 942 11.30 -31.63 -1.51
CA LYS A 942 11.27 -31.84 -2.96
C LYS A 942 11.39 -30.48 -3.63
N ALA A 943 12.29 -30.37 -4.59
CA ALA A 943 12.32 -29.24 -5.51
C ALA A 943 11.83 -29.71 -6.88
N GLU A 944 10.80 -29.04 -7.39
CA GLU A 944 10.33 -29.30 -8.74
C GLU A 944 11.29 -28.64 -9.74
N GLY A 945 11.84 -29.43 -10.67
CA GLY A 945 12.78 -29.00 -11.69
C GLY A 945 12.11 -28.17 -12.80
N LEU A 946 11.58 -27.00 -12.43
CA LEU A 946 11.00 -26.04 -13.38
C LEU A 946 12.09 -25.36 -14.21
N GLN A 947 11.80 -25.19 -15.50
CA GLN A 947 12.66 -24.45 -16.42
C GLN A 947 12.47 -22.95 -16.28
N VAL A 948 13.57 -22.21 -16.42
CA VAL A 948 13.56 -20.74 -16.45
C VAL A 948 13.85 -20.28 -17.86
N LYS A 949 13.08 -19.32 -18.36
CA LYS A 949 13.48 -18.59 -19.57
C LYS A 949 14.64 -17.66 -19.21
N THR A 950 15.86 -18.08 -19.52
CA THR A 950 17.04 -17.23 -19.41
C THR A 950 17.17 -16.35 -20.66
N LYS A 951 17.90 -15.24 -20.55
CA LYS A 951 18.24 -14.44 -21.74
C LYS A 951 18.96 -15.35 -22.74
N PRO A 952 18.63 -15.29 -24.04
CA PRO A 952 19.40 -16.01 -25.05
C PRO A 952 20.86 -15.58 -24.92
N GLN A 953 21.77 -16.53 -24.73
CA GLN A 953 23.18 -16.17 -24.83
C GLN A 953 23.46 -15.78 -26.28
N PRO A 954 24.07 -14.62 -26.54
CA PRO A 954 24.56 -14.31 -27.88
C PRO A 954 25.45 -15.48 -28.32
N LYS A 955 25.30 -15.92 -29.57
CA LYS A 955 26.18 -16.97 -30.10
C LYS A 955 27.62 -16.45 -29.96
N PRO A 956 28.53 -17.19 -29.32
CA PRO A 956 29.92 -16.76 -29.21
C PRO A 956 30.47 -16.57 -30.63
N GLU A 957 31.02 -15.39 -30.91
CA GLU A 957 31.79 -15.18 -32.13
C GLU A 957 33.17 -15.78 -31.87
N ILE A 958 33.37 -16.96 -32.45
CA ILE A 958 34.64 -17.69 -32.39
C ILE A 958 35.65 -16.89 -33.19
N GLU A 959 36.50 -16.13 -32.51
CA GLU A 959 37.62 -15.42 -33.12
C GLU A 959 38.90 -16.21 -32.89
N THR A 960 39.57 -16.63 -33.97
CA THR A 960 40.88 -17.26 -33.90
C THR A 960 41.91 -16.21 -33.47
N VAL A 961 42.48 -16.38 -32.28
CA VAL A 961 43.56 -15.52 -31.79
C VAL A 961 44.85 -16.31 -31.93
N THR A 962 45.82 -15.78 -32.66
CA THR A 962 47.11 -16.45 -32.87
C THR A 962 47.78 -16.72 -31.52
N SER A 963 47.90 -17.99 -31.15
CA SER A 963 48.63 -18.43 -29.96
C SER A 963 50.01 -18.97 -30.34
N ALA A 964 50.83 -19.17 -29.31
CA ALA A 964 52.19 -19.66 -29.41
C ALA A 964 52.32 -20.91 -30.31
N PRO A 965 53.48 -21.14 -30.96
CA PRO A 965 53.68 -22.28 -31.86
C PRO A 965 53.24 -23.61 -31.22
N GLY A 966 52.29 -24.29 -31.86
CA GLY A 966 51.75 -25.58 -31.40
C GLY A 966 50.43 -25.50 -30.62
N PHE A 967 49.87 -24.32 -30.41
CA PHE A 967 48.55 -24.13 -29.82
C PHE A 967 47.71 -23.22 -30.73
N ASP A 968 46.41 -23.50 -30.84
CA ASP A 968 45.42 -22.61 -31.46
C ASP A 968 44.51 -22.02 -30.37
N GLY A 969 44.45 -20.69 -30.32
CA GLY A 969 43.70 -19.93 -29.34
C GLY A 969 42.39 -19.47 -29.98
N VAL A 970 41.30 -19.66 -29.27
CA VAL A 970 39.99 -19.15 -29.68
C VAL A 970 39.50 -18.23 -28.58
N ARG A 971 39.17 -16.98 -28.95
CA ARG A 971 38.42 -16.08 -28.06
C ARG A 971 36.93 -16.37 -28.29
N LEU A 972 36.25 -16.67 -27.19
CA LEU A 972 34.81 -16.91 -27.13
C LEU A 972 34.04 -15.61 -26.87
#